data_AF-A0A2H1K2Y3-F1
#
_entry.id   AF-A0A2H1K2Y3-F1
#
_cell.length_a   1.000
_cell.length_b   1.000
_cell.length_c   1.000
_cell.angle_alpha   90.00
_cell.angle_beta   90.00
_cell.angle_gamma   90.00
#
_symmetry.space_group_name_H-M   'P 1'
#
loop_
_entity.id
_entity.type
_entity.pdbx_description
1 polymer ?
#
loop_
_entity_poly.entity_id
_entity_poly.type
_entity_poly.pdbx_seq_one_letter_code
_entity_poly.pdbx_strand_id
1 'polypeptide(L)'
;MGLTTPDAPPVDAETFESLPLSERIRAVVLHWVDCGFGSPKLFHIIYILKLAVLYIGVGVILATLTSGIGAPWQVAQWWNEPIVFQKLVLWTFLLETIGVAGSWGPLAGKFKPMTGGCLFWLRPGTIRMPPWPGKVPGTNGFNRTVFDVVLYALLLIALFVPIILPGVTGSTVAAGSPEDLGNLVSPPLLFVPLVLLVIMGLRDKVIFIAARAEQYGPAVLIFGLVPFLGNGLVDMIIMLKLLIFSVWVGAGVSKIGKHFSFVIPPMISNAPIIPGKAIRRLHYRNYPDDVRPSHLASGIGHVLGTLVEIVTPLVLLLSTDWTLALAGTLLMILFHGFITSTFPLAVPLEWNLLFMYIAGFLFLGHPNGDGYGLGDASSPWLIVATLACLFFFPVLGNLRPDLVAFTPSMRQYAGNWASALWAFQPGAEDKLNAVNRPTKNQVDQLQEMEFPRVAAEITMLQTAGWRSMHSQGRGLFSLLYHHVNDVDRATIREAEFSCNSLLGFNFGDGHLHNHHLIAELQRRCQFEPGEFVVAWVESQPIHKSTQDYMVIDAAVGIVERGTWNVADCVKEQPWLPNGPIPLNVTWRDPHYTPASRSTVTSMESAPQSAGAQKPESAVRHHDLATEPALQDAAERD
;
A
#
# COMPACT_ATOMS: atom_id res chain seq x y z
N MET A 1 -5.40 -21.69 14.18
CA MET A 1 -6.02 -20.40 14.49
C MET A 1 -7.28 -20.62 15.29
N GLY A 2 -7.26 -20.16 16.55
CA GLY A 2 -8.43 -20.10 17.42
C GLY A 2 -9.46 -19.07 16.95
N LEU A 3 -10.63 -19.07 17.59
CA LEU A 3 -11.68 -18.07 17.28
C LEU A 3 -11.27 -16.69 17.77
N THR A 4 -10.92 -16.57 19.04
CA THR A 4 -10.56 -15.33 19.72
C THR A 4 -9.07 -15.23 20.06
N THR A 5 -8.35 -16.35 20.06
CA THR A 5 -6.92 -16.41 20.37
C THR A 5 -6.07 -16.36 19.10
N PRO A 6 -5.00 -15.55 19.07
CA PRO A 6 -4.04 -15.58 17.98
C PRO A 6 -3.21 -16.87 18.02
N ASP A 7 -2.71 -17.30 16.86
CA ASP A 7 -1.62 -18.28 16.80
C ASP A 7 -0.30 -17.48 16.87
N ALA A 8 0.40 -17.59 18.00
CA ALA A 8 1.68 -16.93 18.19
C ALA A 8 2.84 -17.78 17.64
N PRO A 9 3.94 -17.16 17.17
CA PRO A 9 5.19 -17.86 16.90
C PRO A 9 5.61 -18.71 18.11
N PRO A 10 6.07 -19.97 17.90
CA PRO A 10 6.48 -20.87 18.97
C PRO A 10 7.88 -20.50 19.48
N VAL A 11 8.01 -19.31 20.05
CA VAL A 11 9.26 -18.77 20.57
C VAL A 11 9.17 -18.65 22.08
N ASP A 12 10.31 -18.83 22.75
CA ASP A 12 10.41 -18.58 24.19
C ASP A 12 10.42 -17.06 24.43
N ALA A 13 9.37 -16.55 25.07
CA ALA A 13 9.18 -15.14 25.31
C ALA A 13 10.30 -14.51 26.16
N GLU A 14 10.99 -15.29 27.00
CA GLU A 14 12.06 -14.78 27.88
C GLU A 14 13.37 -14.58 27.12
N THR A 15 13.64 -15.41 26.10
CA THR A 15 14.91 -15.39 25.37
C THR A 15 14.80 -14.85 23.95
N PHE A 16 13.59 -14.70 23.40
CA PHE A 16 13.40 -14.31 22.01
C PHE A 16 14.02 -12.94 21.69
N GLU A 17 13.90 -11.95 22.58
CA GLU A 17 14.44 -10.61 22.36
C GLU A 17 15.97 -10.55 22.38
N SER A 18 16.64 -11.53 23.01
CA SER A 18 18.11 -11.59 23.06
C SER A 18 18.74 -12.35 21.89
N LEU A 19 17.93 -12.98 21.03
CA LEU A 19 18.41 -13.63 19.83
C LEU A 19 18.88 -12.60 18.78
N PRO A 20 19.91 -12.93 17.97
CA PRO A 20 20.27 -12.13 16.82
C PRO A 20 19.06 -11.85 15.91
N LEU A 21 19.01 -10.68 15.28
CA LEU A 21 17.90 -10.28 14.41
C LEU A 21 17.63 -11.32 13.31
N SER A 22 18.67 -11.96 12.76
CA SER A 22 18.52 -13.00 11.74
C SER A 22 17.72 -14.19 12.25
N GLU A 23 18.00 -14.68 13.45
CA GLU A 23 17.28 -15.79 14.08
C GLU A 23 15.85 -15.39 14.47
N ARG A 24 15.65 -14.16 14.96
CA ARG A 24 14.30 -13.63 15.23
C ARG A 24 13.45 -13.59 13.95
N ILE A 25 14.02 -13.08 12.84
CA ILE A 25 13.37 -13.06 11.53
C ILE A 25 13.09 -14.46 11.01
N ARG A 26 14.05 -15.39 11.14
CA ARG A 26 13.85 -16.79 10.75
C ARG A 26 12.67 -17.41 11.50
N ALA A 27 12.57 -17.20 12.80
CA ALA A 27 11.47 -17.73 13.62
C ALA A 27 10.09 -17.21 13.16
N VAL A 28 9.95 -15.89 12.97
CA VAL A 28 8.66 -15.31 12.53
C VAL A 28 8.32 -15.65 11.08
N VAL A 29 9.32 -15.84 10.21
CA VAL A 29 9.13 -16.29 8.83
C VAL A 29 8.64 -17.73 8.78
N LEU A 30 9.26 -18.64 9.55
CA LEU A 30 8.83 -20.04 9.61
C LEU A 30 7.41 -20.15 10.21
N HIS A 31 7.09 -19.33 11.21
CA HIS A 31 5.73 -19.20 11.70
C HIS A 31 4.78 -18.72 10.59
N TRP A 32 5.16 -17.69 9.83
CA TRP A 32 4.34 -17.17 8.74
C TRP A 32 4.00 -18.23 7.70
N VAL A 33 4.97 -19.05 7.29
CA VAL A 33 4.73 -20.14 6.33
C VAL A 33 3.54 -20.99 6.75
N ASP A 34 3.48 -21.36 8.02
CA ASP A 34 2.46 -22.24 8.57
C ASP A 34 1.15 -21.54 8.95
N CYS A 35 1.22 -20.30 9.43
CA CYS A 35 0.12 -19.64 10.15
C CYS A 35 -0.34 -18.33 9.49
N GLY A 36 0.39 -17.80 8.51
CA GLY A 36 0.19 -16.44 8.02
C GLY A 36 0.50 -15.41 9.10
N PHE A 37 -0.27 -14.33 9.16
CA PHE A 37 -0.15 -13.33 10.22
C PHE A 37 -0.50 -13.87 11.63
N GLY A 38 -1.15 -15.03 11.73
CA GLY A 38 -1.52 -15.64 13.01
C GLY A 38 -2.69 -14.94 13.73
N SER A 39 -3.42 -14.05 13.05
CA SER A 39 -4.55 -13.32 13.65
C SER A 39 -5.70 -14.25 14.06
N PRO A 40 -6.47 -13.89 15.11
CA PRO A 40 -7.70 -14.62 15.46
C PRO A 40 -8.69 -14.70 14.30
N LYS A 41 -9.43 -15.81 14.18
CA LYS A 41 -10.50 -15.94 13.16
C LYS A 41 -11.59 -14.89 13.31
N LEU A 42 -11.79 -14.35 14.52
CA LEU A 42 -12.72 -13.25 14.77
C LEU A 42 -12.48 -12.04 13.86
N PHE A 43 -11.22 -11.69 13.56
CA PHE A 43 -10.95 -10.58 12.65
C PHE A 43 -11.53 -10.86 11.27
N HIS A 44 -11.29 -12.04 10.70
CA HIS A 44 -11.87 -12.44 9.41
C HIS A 44 -13.41 -12.39 9.42
N ILE A 45 -14.06 -12.81 10.51
CA ILE A 45 -15.52 -12.70 10.66
C ILE A 45 -15.97 -11.23 10.62
N ILE A 46 -15.27 -10.34 11.32
CA ILE A 46 -15.56 -8.89 11.30
C ILE A 46 -15.45 -8.34 9.87
N TYR A 47 -14.42 -8.72 9.11
CA TYR A 47 -14.30 -8.32 7.71
C TYR A 47 -15.44 -8.87 6.84
N ILE A 48 -15.84 -10.13 7.02
CA ILE A 48 -16.99 -10.71 6.29
C ILE A 48 -18.27 -9.95 6.61
N LEU A 49 -18.53 -9.64 7.89
CA LEU A 49 -19.68 -8.85 8.31
C LEU A 49 -19.64 -7.43 7.74
N LYS A 50 -18.47 -6.79 7.70
CA LYS A 50 -18.28 -5.49 7.05
C LYS A 50 -18.68 -5.56 5.57
N LEU A 51 -18.22 -6.58 4.85
CA LEU A 51 -18.57 -6.75 3.44
C LEU A 51 -20.06 -7.04 3.24
N ALA A 52 -20.63 -7.97 4.01
CA ALA A 52 -22.02 -8.37 3.84
C ALA A 52 -23.00 -7.24 4.24
N VAL A 53 -22.77 -6.60 5.39
CA VAL A 53 -23.70 -5.63 5.97
C VAL A 53 -23.43 -4.22 5.46
N LEU A 54 -22.23 -3.69 5.69
CA LEU A 54 -21.91 -2.32 5.31
C LEU A 54 -21.77 -2.20 3.79
N TYR A 55 -20.93 -3.02 3.16
CA TYR A 55 -20.64 -2.82 1.75
C TYR A 55 -21.79 -3.25 0.83
N ILE A 56 -22.18 -4.53 0.86
CA ILE A 56 -23.21 -5.09 0.00
C ILE A 56 -24.60 -4.62 0.46
N GLY A 57 -24.94 -4.83 1.73
CA GLY A 57 -26.26 -4.51 2.28
C GLY A 57 -26.63 -3.04 2.10
N VAL A 58 -25.91 -2.13 2.75
CA VAL A 58 -26.19 -0.69 2.66
C VAL A 58 -25.97 -0.16 1.23
N GLY A 59 -24.90 -0.58 0.55
CA GLY A 59 -24.59 -0.12 -0.81
C GLY A 59 -25.68 -0.45 -1.82
N VAL A 60 -26.14 -1.71 -1.87
CA VAL A 60 -27.22 -2.13 -2.79
C VAL A 60 -28.55 -1.51 -2.40
N ILE A 61 -28.86 -1.39 -1.10
CA ILE A 61 -30.07 -0.71 -0.62
C ILE A 61 -30.10 0.74 -1.12
N LEU A 62 -29.02 1.48 -0.91
CA LEU A 62 -28.91 2.86 -1.36
C LEU A 62 -29.00 2.93 -2.89
N ALA A 63 -28.21 2.14 -3.61
CA ALA A 63 -28.14 2.19 -5.07
C ALA A 63 -29.47 1.83 -5.75
N THR A 64 -30.29 0.94 -5.18
CA THR A 64 -31.58 0.51 -5.76
C THR A 64 -32.73 1.42 -5.35
N LEU A 65 -32.95 1.63 -4.04
CA LEU A 65 -34.12 2.38 -3.54
C LEU A 65 -34.10 3.85 -3.96
N THR A 66 -32.91 4.46 -3.99
CA THR A 66 -32.77 5.87 -4.39
C THR A 66 -32.76 6.02 -5.91
N SER A 67 -32.75 4.93 -6.69
CA SER A 67 -32.80 4.98 -8.15
C SER A 67 -34.20 4.67 -8.70
N GLY A 68 -35.13 4.17 -7.88
CA GLY A 68 -36.50 3.89 -8.31
C GLY A 68 -36.66 2.66 -9.23
N ILE A 69 -35.68 1.74 -9.21
CA ILE A 69 -35.60 0.60 -10.14
C ILE A 69 -36.18 -0.70 -9.54
N GLY A 70 -36.37 -0.76 -8.22
CA GLY A 70 -36.97 -1.90 -7.55
C GLY A 70 -36.37 -2.17 -6.17
N ALA A 71 -36.77 -3.29 -5.56
CA ALA A 71 -36.26 -3.70 -4.26
C ALA A 71 -34.85 -4.34 -4.37
N PRO A 72 -34.00 -4.25 -3.33
CA PRO A 72 -32.63 -4.78 -3.36
C PRO A 72 -32.50 -6.25 -3.77
N TRP A 73 -33.46 -7.10 -3.40
CA TRP A 73 -33.46 -8.54 -3.73
C TRP A 73 -33.96 -8.86 -5.15
N GLN A 74 -34.50 -7.88 -5.88
CA GLN A 74 -34.97 -8.05 -7.25
C GLN A 74 -33.82 -7.88 -8.25
N VAL A 75 -32.77 -8.70 -8.11
CA VAL A 75 -31.48 -8.56 -8.83
C VAL A 75 -31.66 -8.37 -10.34
N ALA A 76 -32.55 -9.14 -10.95
CA ALA A 76 -32.84 -9.08 -12.39
C ALA A 76 -33.28 -7.70 -12.89
N GLN A 77 -33.78 -6.81 -12.02
CA GLN A 77 -34.25 -5.48 -12.37
C GLN A 77 -33.14 -4.43 -12.37
N TRP A 78 -32.05 -4.64 -11.64
CA TRP A 78 -31.09 -3.57 -11.35
C TRP A 78 -29.63 -3.89 -11.68
N TRP A 79 -29.27 -5.17 -11.84
CA TRP A 79 -27.87 -5.58 -11.94
C TRP A 79 -27.14 -4.97 -13.16
N ASN A 80 -27.84 -4.73 -14.26
CA ASN A 80 -27.33 -4.14 -15.48
C ASN A 80 -27.77 -2.67 -15.68
N GLU A 81 -28.29 -2.01 -14.65
CA GLU A 81 -28.77 -0.63 -14.76
C GLU A 81 -27.64 0.39 -14.52
N PRO A 82 -27.36 1.33 -15.45
CA PRO A 82 -26.23 2.25 -15.35
C PRO A 82 -26.18 3.09 -14.08
N ILE A 83 -27.31 3.62 -13.59
CA ILE A 83 -27.35 4.40 -12.34
C ILE A 83 -26.94 3.58 -11.12
N VAL A 84 -27.24 2.28 -11.11
CA VAL A 84 -26.85 1.40 -10.02
C VAL A 84 -25.34 1.23 -10.04
N PHE A 85 -24.74 1.05 -11.22
CA PHE A 85 -23.29 1.04 -11.35
C PHE A 85 -22.65 2.36 -10.89
N GLN A 86 -23.21 3.51 -11.31
CA GLN A 86 -22.73 4.83 -10.87
C GLN A 86 -22.74 4.97 -9.34
N LYS A 87 -23.85 4.59 -8.70
CA LYS A 87 -23.99 4.69 -7.25
C LYS A 87 -23.13 3.68 -6.49
N LEU A 88 -22.92 2.48 -7.02
CA LEU A 88 -21.98 1.51 -6.42
C LEU A 88 -20.53 2.01 -6.50
N VAL A 89 -20.11 2.62 -7.61
CA VAL A 89 -18.79 3.26 -7.71
C VAL A 89 -18.66 4.40 -6.71
N LEU A 90 -19.65 5.29 -6.63
CA LEU A 90 -19.65 6.40 -5.66
C LEU A 90 -19.65 5.90 -4.21
N TRP A 91 -20.37 4.81 -3.92
CA TRP A 91 -20.38 4.17 -2.61
C TRP A 91 -19.00 3.64 -2.23
N THR A 92 -18.34 2.90 -3.12
CA THR A 92 -16.98 2.42 -2.86
C THR A 92 -16.02 3.60 -2.70
N PHE A 93 -16.12 4.62 -3.55
CA PHE A 93 -15.29 5.82 -3.49
C PHE A 93 -15.45 6.56 -2.15
N LEU A 94 -16.68 6.68 -1.66
CA LEU A 94 -16.98 7.27 -0.35
C LEU A 94 -16.34 6.45 0.78
N LEU A 95 -16.52 5.13 0.79
CA LEU A 95 -15.98 4.28 1.87
C LEU A 95 -14.46 4.24 1.90
N GLU A 96 -13.81 4.29 0.74
CA GLU A 96 -12.35 4.42 0.61
C GLU A 96 -11.89 5.78 1.12
N THR A 97 -12.59 6.86 0.74
CA THR A 97 -12.30 8.21 1.22
C THR A 97 -12.53 8.37 2.72
N ILE A 98 -13.48 7.64 3.33
CA ILE A 98 -13.68 7.61 4.79
C ILE A 98 -12.55 6.82 5.49
N GLY A 99 -11.96 5.83 4.81
CA GLY A 99 -10.97 4.91 5.37
C GLY A 99 -11.59 3.70 6.08
N VAL A 100 -12.75 3.22 5.61
CA VAL A 100 -13.43 2.01 6.12
C VAL A 100 -13.53 0.88 5.07
N ALA A 101 -13.16 1.14 3.82
CA ALA A 101 -13.02 0.11 2.78
C ALA A 101 -11.61 -0.52 2.82
N GLY A 102 -10.76 -0.22 1.84
CA GLY A 102 -9.38 -0.66 1.76
C GLY A 102 -8.54 -0.15 2.92
N SER A 103 -7.54 -0.94 3.33
CA SER A 103 -6.67 -0.65 4.47
C SER A 103 -7.40 -0.44 5.80
N TRP A 104 -8.59 -1.00 6.04
CA TRP A 104 -9.24 -0.87 7.34
C TRP A 104 -8.85 -2.00 8.32
N GLY A 105 -8.77 -1.71 9.62
CA GLY A 105 -8.70 -2.71 10.69
C GLY A 105 -7.35 -3.43 10.93
N PRO A 106 -7.35 -4.48 11.78
CA PRO A 106 -6.13 -5.14 12.25
C PRO A 106 -5.27 -5.78 11.16
N LEU A 107 -5.87 -6.28 10.07
CA LEU A 107 -5.13 -6.85 8.93
C LEU A 107 -4.42 -5.78 8.08
N ALA A 108 -4.67 -4.50 8.38
CA ALA A 108 -3.94 -3.36 7.84
C ALA A 108 -3.08 -2.66 8.91
N GLY A 109 -2.90 -3.25 10.10
CA GLY A 109 -2.10 -2.69 11.19
C GLY A 109 -2.80 -1.59 11.99
N LYS A 110 -4.14 -1.54 11.98
CA LYS A 110 -4.97 -0.65 12.83
C LYS A 110 -5.64 -1.47 13.91
N PHE A 111 -5.15 -1.38 15.15
CA PHE A 111 -5.63 -2.25 16.23
C PHE A 111 -6.65 -1.52 17.11
N LYS A 112 -6.28 -0.36 17.67
CA LYS A 112 -7.17 0.42 18.54
C LYS A 112 -6.86 1.91 18.46
N PRO A 113 -7.79 2.73 17.92
CA PRO A 113 -8.98 2.35 17.13
C PRO A 113 -8.61 1.58 15.84
N MET A 114 -9.54 0.74 15.36
CA MET A 114 -9.41 0.02 14.08
C MET A 114 -9.57 0.93 12.84
N THR A 115 -10.16 2.12 13.02
CA THR A 115 -10.42 3.07 11.94
C THR A 115 -9.33 4.13 11.89
N GLY A 116 -8.75 4.32 10.70
CA GLY A 116 -7.83 5.41 10.39
C GLY A 116 -8.59 6.55 9.71
N GLY A 117 -8.14 6.96 8.52
CA GLY A 117 -8.90 7.80 7.59
C GLY A 117 -9.53 9.03 8.22
N CYS A 118 -10.86 9.08 8.26
CA CYS A 118 -11.63 10.19 8.81
C CYS A 118 -11.24 10.59 10.25
N LEU A 119 -10.78 9.64 11.07
CA LEU A 119 -10.26 9.95 12.40
C LEU A 119 -9.01 10.85 12.31
N PHE A 120 -8.16 10.69 11.32
CA PHE A 120 -6.99 11.55 11.14
C PHE A 120 -7.36 12.83 10.39
N TRP A 121 -8.16 12.71 9.35
CA TRP A 121 -8.30 13.77 8.34
C TRP A 121 -9.36 14.83 8.70
N LEU A 122 -10.25 14.54 9.65
CA LEU A 122 -11.15 15.54 10.27
C LEU A 122 -10.53 16.27 11.47
N ARG A 123 -9.24 16.09 11.73
CA ARG A 123 -8.55 16.66 12.89
C ARG A 123 -7.44 17.64 12.47
N PRO A 124 -7.56 18.94 12.81
CA PRO A 124 -6.47 19.88 12.63
C PRO A 124 -5.21 19.47 13.41
N GLY A 125 -4.04 19.84 12.90
CA GLY A 125 -2.73 19.59 13.54
C GLY A 125 -2.17 18.18 13.34
N THR A 126 -2.91 17.27 12.71
CA THR A 126 -2.38 15.98 12.24
C THR A 126 -1.44 16.17 11.04
N ILE A 127 -0.63 15.18 10.71
CA ILE A 127 0.32 15.26 9.58
C ILE A 127 -0.43 15.07 8.25
N ARG A 128 -0.28 16.03 7.34
CA ARG A 128 -0.62 15.91 5.90
C ARG A 128 0.63 15.86 5.05
N MET A 129 0.54 15.25 3.87
CA MET A 129 1.69 15.12 2.95
C MET A 129 1.37 15.78 1.61
N PRO A 130 1.83 17.01 1.32
CA PRO A 130 1.67 17.56 -0.02
C PRO A 130 2.51 16.75 -1.04
N PRO A 131 2.03 16.54 -2.27
CA PRO A 131 2.74 15.78 -3.30
C PRO A 131 4.04 16.44 -3.75
N TRP A 132 4.06 17.78 -3.80
CA TRP A 132 5.24 18.58 -4.16
C TRP A 132 5.45 19.71 -3.13
N PRO A 133 6.03 19.39 -1.96
CA PRO A 133 6.28 20.38 -0.91
C PRO A 133 7.07 21.58 -1.47
N GLY A 134 6.60 22.80 -1.20
CA GLY A 134 7.28 24.03 -1.64
C GLY A 134 7.04 24.45 -3.10
N LYS A 135 6.31 23.66 -3.91
CA LYS A 135 6.10 23.94 -5.35
C LYS A 135 4.71 24.46 -5.69
N VAL A 136 3.67 24.01 -5.01
CA VAL A 136 2.29 24.42 -5.29
C VAL A 136 1.87 25.54 -4.33
N PRO A 137 1.44 26.71 -4.82
CA PRO A 137 1.00 27.81 -3.95
C PRO A 137 -0.11 27.37 -2.99
N GLY A 138 -0.02 27.83 -1.74
CA GLY A 138 -1.02 27.53 -0.70
C GLY A 138 -0.94 26.13 -0.09
N THR A 139 -0.03 25.24 -0.52
CA THR A 139 0.05 23.86 0.00
C THR A 139 1.23 23.64 0.95
N ASN A 140 2.01 24.67 1.27
CA ASN A 140 3.19 24.57 2.14
C ASN A 140 2.86 24.09 3.56
N GLY A 141 3.79 23.32 4.14
CA GLY A 141 3.70 22.78 5.49
C GLY A 141 3.08 21.39 5.58
N PHE A 142 3.32 20.71 6.70
CA PHE A 142 2.90 19.33 6.97
C PHE A 142 1.77 19.24 8.01
N ASN A 143 1.31 20.36 8.54
CA ASN A 143 0.16 20.38 9.45
C ASN A 143 -1.14 20.49 8.65
N ARG A 144 -2.08 19.58 8.93
CA ARG A 144 -3.45 19.64 8.41
C ARG A 144 -4.16 20.81 9.10
N THR A 145 -4.60 21.78 8.32
CA THR A 145 -5.24 23.03 8.78
C THR A 145 -6.76 22.86 8.89
N VAL A 146 -7.46 23.86 9.45
CA VAL A 146 -8.93 23.89 9.45
C VAL A 146 -9.48 23.89 8.02
N PHE A 147 -8.82 24.58 7.08
CA PHE A 147 -9.21 24.57 5.68
C PHE A 147 -9.14 23.16 5.07
N ASP A 148 -8.06 22.40 5.36
CA ASP A 148 -7.92 21.02 4.92
C ASP A 148 -9.07 20.14 5.45
N VAL A 149 -9.42 20.31 6.73
CA VAL A 149 -10.51 19.56 7.39
C VAL A 149 -11.87 19.88 6.77
N VAL A 150 -12.16 21.15 6.51
CA VAL A 150 -13.41 21.57 5.85
C VAL A 150 -13.47 21.05 4.42
N LEU A 151 -12.36 21.14 3.67
CA LEU A 151 -12.27 20.63 2.31
C LEU A 151 -12.53 19.11 2.25
N TYR A 152 -11.93 18.35 3.17
CA TYR A 152 -12.17 16.91 3.29
C TYR A 152 -13.63 16.59 3.66
N ALA A 153 -14.23 17.34 4.60
CA ALA A 153 -15.64 17.15 4.95
C ALA A 153 -16.58 17.42 3.77
N LEU A 154 -16.30 18.48 2.98
CA LEU A 154 -17.05 18.78 1.76
C LEU A 154 -16.91 17.68 0.71
N LEU A 155 -15.71 17.09 0.56
CA LEU A 155 -15.50 15.95 -0.34
C LEU A 155 -16.38 14.76 0.05
N LEU A 156 -16.45 14.41 1.34
CA LEU A 156 -17.32 13.33 1.82
C LEU A 156 -18.79 13.59 1.52
N ILE A 157 -19.26 14.83 1.74
CA ILE A 157 -20.64 15.23 1.43
C ILE A 157 -20.88 15.14 -0.08
N ALA A 158 -19.94 15.64 -0.90
CA ALA A 158 -20.05 15.63 -2.35
C ALA A 158 -20.08 14.22 -2.95
N LEU A 159 -19.43 13.24 -2.31
CA LEU A 159 -19.53 11.82 -2.68
C LEU A 159 -20.85 11.20 -2.22
N PHE A 160 -21.37 11.59 -1.05
CA PHE A 160 -22.58 10.99 -0.48
C PHE A 160 -23.88 11.49 -1.13
N VAL A 161 -23.99 12.78 -1.41
CA VAL A 161 -25.19 13.41 -1.99
C VAL A 161 -25.69 12.71 -3.27
N PRO A 162 -24.85 12.44 -4.31
CA PRO A 162 -25.31 11.77 -5.52
C PRO A 162 -25.77 10.32 -5.30
N ILE A 163 -25.37 9.67 -4.20
CA ILE A 163 -25.81 8.31 -3.85
C ILE A 163 -27.27 8.33 -3.40
N ILE A 164 -27.67 9.34 -2.60
CA ILE A 164 -29.00 9.38 -1.98
C ILE A 164 -30.07 10.08 -2.80
N LEU A 165 -29.67 10.91 -3.77
CA LEU A 165 -30.60 11.62 -4.63
C LEU A 165 -31.18 10.71 -5.73
N PRO A 166 -32.42 10.96 -6.16
CA PRO A 166 -32.99 10.30 -7.33
C PRO A 166 -32.17 10.60 -8.58
N GLY A 167 -32.19 9.66 -9.52
CA GLY A 167 -31.61 9.92 -10.83
C GLY A 167 -32.42 10.92 -11.64
N VAL A 168 -31.79 11.41 -12.70
CA VAL A 168 -32.33 12.36 -13.66
C VAL A 168 -32.46 11.70 -15.02
N THR A 169 -33.47 12.11 -15.79
CA THR A 169 -33.73 11.61 -17.15
C THR A 169 -33.24 12.61 -18.21
N GLY A 170 -33.00 12.13 -19.44
CA GLY A 170 -32.27 12.88 -20.49
C GLY A 170 -32.71 14.31 -20.77
N SER A 171 -34.01 14.63 -20.66
CA SER A 171 -34.56 15.97 -20.88
C SER A 171 -34.12 17.02 -19.85
N THR A 172 -33.60 16.59 -18.70
CA THR A 172 -33.23 17.47 -17.58
C THR A 172 -31.73 17.77 -17.48
N VAL A 173 -30.91 17.13 -18.32
CA VAL A 173 -29.45 17.17 -18.18
C VAL A 173 -28.79 18.27 -19.03
N ALA A 174 -29.30 18.53 -20.24
CA ALA A 174 -28.98 19.71 -21.06
C ALA A 174 -29.96 19.83 -22.24
N ALA A 175 -30.23 21.06 -22.70
CA ALA A 175 -31.00 21.27 -23.92
C ALA A 175 -30.23 20.71 -25.13
N GLY A 176 -30.81 19.73 -25.83
CA GLY A 176 -30.18 19.03 -26.96
C GLY A 176 -29.52 17.68 -26.61
N SER A 177 -29.60 17.24 -25.34
CA SER A 177 -29.24 15.87 -24.98
C SER A 177 -30.18 14.85 -25.65
N PRO A 178 -29.69 13.65 -26.02
CA PRO A 178 -30.57 12.57 -26.49
C PRO A 178 -31.68 12.30 -25.47
N GLU A 179 -32.92 12.17 -25.92
CA GLU A 179 -34.06 11.82 -25.04
C GLU A 179 -33.83 10.47 -24.32
N ASP A 180 -32.96 9.62 -24.86
CA ASP A 180 -32.64 8.24 -24.44
C ASP A 180 -31.48 8.08 -23.44
N LEU A 181 -31.04 9.14 -22.74
CA LEU A 181 -29.94 9.00 -21.76
C LEU A 181 -30.26 8.07 -20.55
N GLY A 182 -31.51 7.64 -20.39
CA GLY A 182 -31.94 6.79 -19.28
C GLY A 182 -31.94 7.51 -17.93
N ASN A 183 -32.16 6.76 -16.86
CA ASN A 183 -32.10 7.24 -15.48
C ASN A 183 -30.64 7.21 -15.01
N LEU A 184 -30.02 8.38 -14.72
CA LEU A 184 -28.61 8.50 -14.33
C LEU A 184 -28.41 9.45 -13.15
N VAL A 185 -27.25 9.41 -12.50
CA VAL A 185 -26.83 10.46 -11.55
C VAL A 185 -26.60 11.77 -12.31
N SER A 186 -27.09 12.89 -11.75
CA SER A 186 -26.92 14.22 -12.34
C SER A 186 -25.43 14.56 -12.56
N PRO A 187 -25.00 14.86 -13.80
CA PRO A 187 -23.58 15.11 -14.12
C PRO A 187 -22.89 16.20 -13.30
N PRO A 188 -23.52 17.36 -12.99
CA PRO A 188 -22.93 18.34 -12.08
C PRO A 188 -22.52 17.76 -10.72
N LEU A 189 -23.30 16.83 -10.17
CA LEU A 189 -22.99 16.18 -8.89
C LEU A 189 -21.79 15.23 -8.95
N LEU A 190 -21.38 14.81 -10.15
CA LEU A 190 -20.21 13.97 -10.38
C LEU A 190 -18.93 14.80 -10.51
N PHE A 191 -19.01 16.03 -11.03
CA PHE A 191 -17.85 16.91 -11.15
C PHE A 191 -17.40 17.54 -9.82
N VAL A 192 -18.35 17.85 -8.93
CA VAL A 192 -18.04 18.46 -7.62
C VAL A 192 -17.03 17.63 -6.80
N PRO A 193 -17.24 16.31 -6.55
CA PRO A 193 -16.27 15.52 -5.79
C PRO A 193 -14.92 15.42 -6.51
N LEU A 194 -14.87 15.40 -7.85
CA LEU A 194 -13.61 15.36 -8.59
C LEU A 194 -12.78 16.63 -8.39
N VAL A 195 -13.41 17.81 -8.47
CA VAL A 195 -12.73 19.10 -8.23
C VAL A 195 -12.22 19.16 -6.78
N LEU A 196 -13.05 18.79 -5.80
CA LEU A 196 -12.66 18.77 -4.40
C LEU A 196 -11.51 17.80 -4.15
N LEU A 197 -11.53 16.62 -4.78
CA LEU A 197 -10.48 15.61 -4.67
C LEU A 197 -9.15 16.11 -5.26
N VAL A 198 -9.17 16.81 -6.39
CA VAL A 198 -7.94 17.40 -6.97
C VAL A 198 -7.36 18.45 -6.02
N ILE A 199 -8.18 19.38 -5.51
CA ILE A 199 -7.72 20.40 -4.57
C ILE A 199 -7.19 19.73 -3.29
N MET A 200 -7.88 18.72 -2.79
CA MET A 200 -7.45 17.97 -1.60
C MET A 200 -6.13 17.23 -1.86
N GLY A 201 -5.99 16.53 -2.99
CA GLY A 201 -4.78 15.79 -3.34
C GLY A 201 -3.55 16.67 -3.51
N LEU A 202 -3.72 17.90 -4.02
CA LEU A 202 -2.64 18.89 -4.08
C LEU A 202 -2.18 19.35 -2.70
N ARG A 203 -3.05 19.28 -1.68
CA ARG A 203 -2.75 19.66 -0.30
C ARG A 203 -2.29 18.48 0.55
N ASP A 204 -2.79 17.29 0.24
CA ASP A 204 -2.60 16.07 0.99
C ASP A 204 -2.79 14.83 0.12
N LYS A 205 -1.69 14.31 -0.41
CA LYS A 205 -1.69 13.12 -1.25
C LYS A 205 -2.18 11.88 -0.53
N VAL A 206 -2.11 11.83 0.80
CA VAL A 206 -2.57 10.68 1.59
C VAL A 206 -4.04 10.40 1.29
N ILE A 207 -4.87 11.44 1.28
CA ILE A 207 -6.32 11.33 1.03
C ILE A 207 -6.56 10.95 -0.43
N PHE A 208 -5.81 11.52 -1.37
CA PHE A 208 -5.95 11.21 -2.80
C PHE A 208 -5.66 9.74 -3.12
N ILE A 209 -4.56 9.21 -2.56
CA ILE A 209 -4.18 7.80 -2.72
C ILE A 209 -5.16 6.90 -1.97
N ALA A 210 -5.58 7.27 -0.76
CA ALA A 210 -6.55 6.51 0.00
C ALA A 210 -7.92 6.41 -0.66
N ALA A 211 -8.36 7.50 -1.29
CA ALA A 211 -9.59 7.54 -2.05
C ALA A 211 -9.51 6.71 -3.35
N ARG A 212 -8.35 6.12 -3.69
CA ARG A 212 -8.13 5.32 -4.91
C ARG A 212 -8.53 6.10 -6.15
N ALA A 213 -8.09 7.35 -6.20
CA ALA A 213 -8.48 8.32 -7.23
C ALA A 213 -8.21 7.81 -8.65
N GLU A 214 -7.22 6.92 -8.84
CA GLU A 214 -6.90 6.29 -10.12
C GLU A 214 -7.93 5.28 -10.61
N GLN A 215 -8.77 4.73 -9.70
CA GLN A 215 -9.80 3.74 -10.04
C GLN A 215 -11.15 4.42 -10.21
N TYR A 216 -11.59 5.16 -9.19
CA TYR A 216 -12.94 5.70 -9.13
C TYR A 216 -13.05 7.09 -9.78
N GLY A 217 -11.97 7.88 -9.76
CA GLY A 217 -11.93 9.19 -10.40
C GLY A 217 -12.24 9.12 -11.90
N PRO A 218 -11.54 8.29 -12.69
CA PRO A 218 -11.83 8.09 -14.10
C PRO A 218 -13.26 7.60 -14.37
N ALA A 219 -13.78 6.66 -13.56
CA ALA A 219 -15.16 6.18 -13.71
C ALA A 219 -16.18 7.31 -13.50
N VAL A 220 -16.05 8.07 -12.40
CA VAL A 220 -16.91 9.22 -12.09
C VAL A 220 -16.80 10.31 -13.15
N LEU A 221 -15.61 10.55 -13.70
CA LEU A 221 -15.42 11.48 -14.81
C LEU A 221 -16.17 10.99 -16.06
N ILE A 222 -16.02 9.72 -16.45
CA ILE A 222 -16.71 9.14 -17.60
C ILE A 222 -18.24 9.24 -17.44
N PHE A 223 -18.76 8.97 -16.24
CA PHE A 223 -20.18 9.17 -15.93
C PHE A 223 -20.64 10.62 -16.12
N GLY A 224 -19.83 11.60 -15.68
CA GLY A 224 -20.14 13.01 -15.83
C GLY A 224 -20.04 13.52 -17.28
N LEU A 225 -19.26 12.83 -18.13
CA LEU A 225 -19.05 13.23 -19.52
C LEU A 225 -20.20 12.85 -20.45
N VAL A 226 -21.12 11.97 -20.04
CA VAL A 226 -22.24 11.47 -20.85
C VAL A 226 -22.95 12.54 -21.70
N PRO A 227 -23.28 13.74 -21.19
CA PRO A 227 -23.99 14.77 -21.98
C PRO A 227 -23.15 15.34 -23.14
N PHE A 228 -21.84 15.14 -23.11
CA PHE A 228 -20.89 15.65 -24.10
C PHE A 228 -20.38 14.56 -25.05
N LEU A 229 -20.79 13.30 -24.85
CA LEU A 229 -20.39 12.18 -25.70
C LEU A 229 -21.33 12.06 -26.90
N GLY A 230 -20.76 11.79 -28.08
CA GLY A 230 -21.51 11.75 -29.35
C GLY A 230 -22.57 10.65 -29.38
N ASN A 231 -22.29 9.49 -28.75
CA ASN A 231 -23.22 8.36 -28.62
C ASN A 231 -23.65 8.13 -27.16
N GLY A 232 -23.67 9.19 -26.35
CA GLY A 232 -24.20 9.21 -24.98
C GLY A 232 -23.81 8.00 -24.12
N LEU A 233 -24.78 7.15 -23.79
CA LEU A 233 -24.62 5.97 -22.95
C LEU A 233 -23.65 4.94 -23.56
N VAL A 234 -23.71 4.70 -24.88
CA VAL A 234 -22.87 3.70 -25.55
C VAL A 234 -21.40 4.08 -25.41
N ASP A 235 -21.06 5.34 -25.71
CA ASP A 235 -19.70 5.87 -25.54
C ASP A 235 -19.24 5.76 -24.08
N MET A 236 -20.11 6.05 -23.11
CA MET A 236 -19.81 5.91 -21.68
C MET A 236 -19.44 4.45 -21.33
N ILE A 237 -20.25 3.47 -21.76
CA ILE A 237 -20.00 2.05 -21.52
C ILE A 237 -18.69 1.59 -22.18
N ILE A 238 -18.42 2.02 -23.42
CA ILE A 238 -17.16 1.71 -24.12
C ILE A 238 -15.96 2.28 -23.34
N MET A 239 -16.04 3.54 -22.90
CA MET A 239 -14.98 4.15 -22.08
C MET A 239 -14.78 3.41 -20.75
N LEU A 240 -15.84 2.91 -20.12
CA LEU A 240 -15.75 2.11 -18.89
C LEU A 240 -15.12 0.73 -19.14
N LYS A 241 -15.40 0.09 -20.29
CA LYS A 241 -14.69 -1.12 -20.73
C LYS A 241 -13.20 -0.85 -20.92
N LEU A 242 -12.84 0.27 -21.55
CA LEU A 242 -11.45 0.69 -21.72
C LEU A 242 -10.76 0.98 -20.37
N LEU A 243 -11.47 1.59 -19.42
CA LEU A 243 -10.98 1.78 -18.04
C LEU A 243 -10.60 0.45 -17.40
N ILE A 244 -11.54 -0.50 -17.36
CA ILE A 244 -11.31 -1.77 -16.67
C ILE A 244 -10.29 -2.64 -17.42
N PHE A 245 -10.29 -2.59 -18.75
CA PHE A 245 -9.22 -3.14 -19.57
C PHE A 245 -7.85 -2.58 -19.18
N SER A 246 -7.71 -1.27 -19.06
CA SER A 246 -6.42 -0.63 -18.72
C SER A 246 -5.94 -1.02 -17.31
N VAL A 247 -6.87 -1.15 -16.36
CA VAL A 247 -6.56 -1.58 -14.99
C VAL A 247 -6.04 -3.01 -14.97
N TRP A 248 -6.76 -3.95 -15.59
CA TRP A 248 -6.34 -5.35 -15.61
C TRP A 248 -5.03 -5.55 -16.38
N VAL A 249 -4.90 -4.98 -17.58
CA VAL A 249 -3.66 -5.11 -18.36
C VAL A 249 -2.49 -4.43 -17.65
N GLY A 250 -2.70 -3.23 -17.08
CA GLY A 250 -1.68 -2.54 -16.29
C GLY A 250 -1.20 -3.38 -15.10
N ALA A 251 -2.14 -3.97 -14.35
CA ALA A 251 -1.85 -4.88 -13.24
C ALA A 251 -1.09 -6.13 -13.72
N GLY A 252 -1.50 -6.75 -14.82
CA GLY A 252 -0.80 -7.88 -15.43
C GLY A 252 0.64 -7.54 -15.83
N VAL A 253 0.84 -6.43 -16.55
CA VAL A 253 2.17 -5.96 -16.98
C VAL A 253 3.07 -5.67 -15.79
N SER A 254 2.54 -5.08 -14.72
CA SER A 254 3.34 -4.78 -13.51
C SER A 254 3.92 -6.02 -12.82
N LYS A 255 3.31 -7.20 -13.04
CA LYS A 255 3.73 -8.49 -12.48
C LYS A 255 4.87 -9.15 -13.28
N ILE A 256 5.26 -8.57 -14.41
CA ILE A 256 6.41 -9.02 -15.20
C ILE A 256 7.69 -8.67 -14.43
N GLY A 257 8.49 -9.70 -14.13
CA GLY A 257 9.78 -9.53 -13.46
C GLY A 257 9.99 -10.57 -12.35
N LYS A 258 10.91 -10.26 -11.43
CA LYS A 258 11.33 -11.18 -10.35
C LYS A 258 10.53 -11.03 -9.06
N HIS A 259 9.64 -10.04 -9.00
CA HIS A 259 8.96 -9.64 -7.77
C HIS A 259 7.73 -10.51 -7.47
N PHE A 260 6.88 -10.75 -8.47
CA PHE A 260 5.53 -11.27 -8.22
C PHE A 260 5.52 -12.69 -7.61
N SER A 261 6.45 -13.56 -8.00
CA SER A 261 6.58 -14.89 -7.40
C SER A 261 6.79 -14.85 -5.88
N PHE A 262 7.35 -13.77 -5.33
CA PHE A 262 7.55 -13.61 -3.88
C PHE A 262 6.32 -13.10 -3.13
N VAL A 263 5.29 -12.65 -3.84
CA VAL A 263 4.00 -12.26 -3.24
C VAL A 263 3.12 -13.49 -2.98
N ILE A 264 3.17 -14.49 -3.86
CA ILE A 264 2.26 -15.63 -3.82
C ILE A 264 2.38 -16.46 -2.53
N PRO A 265 3.57 -16.96 -2.11
CA PRO A 265 3.64 -17.80 -0.91
C PRO A 265 3.14 -17.12 0.38
N PRO A 266 3.58 -15.90 0.75
CA PRO A 266 3.11 -15.26 1.99
C PRO A 266 1.62 -14.90 1.94
N MET A 267 1.08 -14.59 0.77
CA MET A 267 -0.36 -14.37 0.56
C MET A 267 -1.15 -15.66 0.79
N ILE A 268 -0.73 -16.78 0.22
CA ILE A 268 -1.40 -18.09 0.40
C ILE A 268 -1.30 -18.56 1.86
N SER A 269 -0.16 -18.36 2.51
CA SER A 269 0.00 -18.67 3.93
C SER A 269 -0.96 -17.85 4.82
N ASN A 270 -1.28 -16.62 4.43
CA ASN A 270 -2.23 -15.76 5.14
C ASN A 270 -3.70 -16.12 4.86
N ALA A 271 -4.00 -16.81 3.75
CA ALA A 271 -5.36 -17.06 3.33
C ALA A 271 -6.13 -17.96 4.33
N PRO A 272 -7.25 -17.48 4.91
CA PRO A 272 -8.02 -18.26 5.87
C PRO A 272 -8.71 -19.47 5.23
N ILE A 273 -9.00 -19.41 3.92
CA ILE A 273 -9.62 -20.49 3.15
C ILE A 273 -8.69 -21.68 2.89
N ILE A 274 -7.38 -21.53 3.17
CA ILE A 274 -6.38 -22.59 3.01
C ILE A 274 -5.98 -23.12 4.40
N PRO A 275 -6.72 -24.09 4.97
CA PRO A 275 -6.49 -24.53 6.35
C PRO A 275 -5.28 -25.46 6.51
N GLY A 276 -4.86 -26.15 5.44
CA GLY A 276 -3.82 -27.17 5.52
C GLY A 276 -2.41 -26.58 5.44
N LYS A 277 -1.59 -26.79 6.49
CA LYS A 277 -0.15 -26.45 6.49
C LYS A 277 0.60 -27.06 5.31
N ALA A 278 0.27 -28.30 4.93
CA ALA A 278 0.86 -28.95 3.77
C ALA A 278 0.66 -28.15 2.47
N ILE A 279 -0.55 -27.63 2.23
CA ILE A 279 -0.88 -26.84 1.04
C ILE A 279 -0.11 -25.52 1.05
N ARG A 280 -0.03 -24.86 2.22
CA ARG A 280 0.76 -23.62 2.38
C ARG A 280 2.23 -23.88 2.04
N ARG A 281 2.82 -24.95 2.60
CA ARG A 281 4.22 -25.36 2.38
C ARG A 281 4.56 -25.71 0.92
N LEU A 282 3.61 -26.19 0.11
CA LEU A 282 3.83 -26.44 -1.33
C LEU A 282 4.23 -25.18 -2.13
N HIS A 283 3.97 -24.00 -1.59
CA HIS A 283 4.32 -22.72 -2.23
C HIS A 283 5.79 -22.32 -1.96
N TYR A 284 6.50 -23.09 -1.14
CA TYR A 284 7.89 -22.88 -0.77
C TYR A 284 8.77 -24.01 -1.33
N ARG A 285 10.04 -23.73 -1.64
CA ARG A 285 10.93 -24.70 -2.31
C ARG A 285 11.20 -25.94 -1.48
N ASN A 286 11.60 -25.77 -0.23
CA ASN A 286 11.93 -26.88 0.67
C ASN A 286 11.78 -26.43 2.14
N TYR A 287 10.56 -26.37 2.66
CA TYR A 287 10.34 -26.00 4.05
C TYR A 287 10.89 -27.07 5.02
N PRO A 288 11.62 -26.71 6.10
CA PRO A 288 11.89 -25.36 6.59
C PRO A 288 13.20 -24.71 6.10
N ASP A 289 14.03 -25.43 5.35
CA ASP A 289 15.39 -25.00 5.01
C ASP A 289 15.44 -23.94 3.89
N ASP A 290 14.43 -23.93 3.02
CA ASP A 290 14.29 -22.99 1.90
C ASP A 290 12.85 -22.49 1.72
N VAL A 291 12.63 -21.24 2.12
CA VAL A 291 11.33 -20.56 2.02
C VAL A 291 11.25 -19.61 0.82
N ARG A 292 12.11 -19.76 -0.19
CA ARG A 292 11.92 -19.07 -1.46
C ARG A 292 10.72 -19.68 -2.21
N PRO A 293 10.10 -18.95 -3.15
CA PRO A 293 8.96 -19.44 -3.93
C PRO A 293 9.28 -20.72 -4.69
N SER A 294 8.36 -21.68 -4.63
CA SER A 294 8.40 -22.90 -5.42
C SER A 294 8.04 -22.65 -6.88
N HIS A 295 8.24 -23.66 -7.73
CA HIS A 295 7.76 -23.64 -9.12
C HIS A 295 6.23 -23.54 -9.20
N LEU A 296 5.52 -24.18 -8.26
CA LEU A 296 4.06 -24.07 -8.15
C LEU A 296 3.64 -22.61 -7.89
N ALA A 297 4.25 -21.96 -6.89
CA ALA A 297 3.94 -20.57 -6.57
C ALA A 297 4.23 -19.63 -7.76
N SER A 298 5.35 -19.84 -8.45
CA SER A 298 5.72 -19.07 -9.64
C SER A 298 4.74 -19.31 -10.80
N GLY A 299 4.31 -20.56 -11.01
CA GLY A 299 3.32 -20.92 -12.03
C GLY A 299 1.95 -20.30 -11.75
N ILE A 300 1.45 -20.38 -10.51
CA ILE A 300 0.20 -19.73 -10.09
C ILE A 300 0.31 -18.21 -10.32
N GLY A 301 1.40 -17.59 -9.91
CA GLY A 301 1.62 -16.16 -10.14
C GLY A 301 1.54 -15.80 -11.63
N HIS A 302 2.39 -16.37 -12.47
CA HIS A 302 2.48 -15.90 -13.85
C HIS A 302 1.39 -16.41 -14.78
N VAL A 303 0.82 -17.60 -14.54
CA VAL A 303 -0.27 -18.13 -15.38
C VAL A 303 -1.62 -17.63 -14.89
N LEU A 304 -1.94 -17.82 -13.61
CA LEU A 304 -3.26 -17.47 -13.08
C LEU A 304 -3.38 -15.99 -12.68
N GLY A 305 -2.25 -15.31 -12.43
CA GLY A 305 -2.19 -13.86 -12.26
C GLY A 305 -1.88 -13.15 -13.57
N THR A 306 -0.60 -13.12 -13.96
CA THR A 306 -0.11 -12.28 -15.07
C THR A 306 -0.83 -12.54 -16.40
N LEU A 307 -0.93 -13.80 -16.84
CA LEU A 307 -1.51 -14.12 -18.14
C LEU A 307 -3.03 -13.86 -18.18
N VAL A 308 -3.77 -14.25 -17.14
CA VAL A 308 -5.23 -14.01 -17.04
C VAL A 308 -5.53 -12.52 -17.11
N GLU A 309 -4.80 -11.69 -16.37
CA GLU A 309 -5.01 -10.24 -16.34
C GLU A 309 -4.61 -9.51 -17.63
N ILE A 310 -3.94 -10.19 -18.58
CA ILE A 310 -3.61 -9.62 -19.90
C ILE A 310 -4.55 -10.18 -20.97
N VAL A 311 -4.64 -11.52 -21.06
CA VAL A 311 -5.35 -12.20 -22.14
C VAL A 311 -6.85 -12.11 -21.97
N THR A 312 -7.38 -12.32 -20.76
CA THR A 312 -8.84 -12.31 -20.54
C THR A 312 -9.47 -10.95 -20.86
N PRO A 313 -8.90 -9.81 -20.42
CA PRO A 313 -9.40 -8.49 -20.82
C PRO A 313 -9.34 -8.23 -22.33
N LEU A 314 -8.29 -8.71 -23.02
CA LEU A 314 -8.19 -8.59 -24.49
C LEU A 314 -9.31 -9.37 -25.18
N VAL A 315 -9.58 -10.60 -24.74
CA VAL A 315 -10.68 -11.42 -25.27
C VAL A 315 -12.02 -10.74 -25.00
N LEU A 316 -12.25 -10.26 -23.77
CA LEU A 316 -13.48 -9.58 -23.39
C LEU A 316 -13.71 -8.27 -24.16
N LEU A 317 -12.65 -7.53 -24.47
CA LEU A 317 -12.76 -6.25 -25.18
C LEU A 317 -13.00 -6.44 -26.69
N LEU A 318 -12.46 -7.49 -27.29
CA LEU A 318 -12.45 -7.68 -28.75
C LEU A 318 -13.46 -8.69 -29.26
N SER A 319 -13.95 -9.60 -28.42
CA SER A 319 -14.90 -10.64 -28.82
C SER A 319 -16.33 -10.11 -28.87
N THR A 320 -17.06 -10.42 -29.94
CA THR A 320 -18.53 -10.28 -30.02
C THR A 320 -19.26 -11.58 -29.72
N ASP A 321 -18.55 -12.70 -29.59
CA ASP A 321 -19.12 -14.00 -29.25
C ASP A 321 -19.54 -14.06 -27.77
N TRP A 322 -20.82 -14.36 -27.54
CA TRP A 322 -21.41 -14.43 -26.20
C TRP A 322 -20.78 -15.53 -25.32
N THR A 323 -20.40 -16.66 -25.91
CA THR A 323 -19.80 -17.77 -25.14
C THR A 323 -18.43 -17.37 -24.60
N LEU A 324 -17.62 -16.70 -25.42
CA LEU A 324 -16.33 -16.14 -24.99
C LEU A 324 -16.51 -15.02 -23.96
N ALA A 325 -17.50 -14.13 -24.15
CA ALA A 325 -17.81 -13.07 -23.18
C ALA A 325 -18.23 -13.67 -21.82
N LEU A 326 -19.09 -14.70 -21.83
CA LEU A 326 -19.50 -15.43 -20.63
C LEU A 326 -18.33 -16.11 -19.94
N ALA A 327 -17.55 -16.89 -20.67
CA ALA A 327 -16.41 -17.61 -20.11
C ALA A 327 -15.35 -16.66 -19.52
N GLY A 328 -15.00 -15.59 -20.25
CA GLY A 328 -14.06 -14.58 -19.78
C GLY A 328 -14.58 -13.84 -18.54
N THR A 329 -15.87 -13.49 -18.52
CA THR A 329 -16.48 -12.79 -17.37
C THR A 329 -16.50 -13.68 -16.13
N LEU A 330 -16.91 -14.94 -16.27
CA LEU A 330 -16.89 -15.90 -15.16
C LEU A 330 -15.47 -16.13 -14.64
N LEU A 331 -14.47 -16.19 -15.53
CA LEU A 331 -13.07 -16.28 -15.13
C LEU A 331 -12.64 -15.07 -14.30
N MET A 332 -12.97 -13.84 -14.72
CA MET A 332 -12.64 -12.62 -13.96
C MET A 332 -13.39 -12.56 -12.62
N ILE A 333 -14.65 -13.01 -12.56
CA ILE A 333 -15.39 -13.10 -11.31
C ILE A 333 -14.70 -14.09 -10.35
N LEU A 334 -14.34 -15.28 -10.83
CA LEU A 334 -13.63 -16.27 -10.02
C LEU A 334 -12.24 -15.78 -9.59
N PHE A 335 -11.53 -15.06 -10.46
CA PHE A 335 -10.24 -14.45 -10.17
C PHE A 335 -10.34 -13.44 -9.02
N HIS A 336 -11.27 -12.49 -9.10
CA HIS A 336 -11.48 -11.51 -8.02
C HIS A 336 -12.07 -12.15 -6.75
N GLY A 337 -12.91 -13.18 -6.89
CA GLY A 337 -13.40 -13.98 -5.78
C GLY A 337 -12.28 -14.72 -5.03
N PHE A 338 -11.33 -15.28 -5.78
CA PHE A 338 -10.13 -15.90 -5.20
C PHE A 338 -9.31 -14.86 -4.44
N ILE A 339 -8.98 -13.72 -5.04
CA ILE A 339 -8.21 -12.64 -4.36
C ILE A 339 -8.92 -12.22 -3.07
N THR A 340 -10.23 -11.98 -3.12
CA THR A 340 -11.05 -11.63 -1.94
C THR A 340 -10.91 -12.68 -0.84
N SER A 341 -10.94 -13.97 -1.20
CA SER A 341 -10.85 -15.08 -0.25
C SER A 341 -9.47 -15.23 0.43
N THR A 342 -8.42 -14.59 -0.13
CA THR A 342 -7.08 -14.63 0.47
C THR A 342 -6.91 -13.67 1.63
N PHE A 343 -7.83 -12.72 1.85
CA PHE A 343 -7.70 -11.64 2.84
C PHE A 343 -6.30 -11.03 2.80
N PRO A 344 -5.89 -10.49 1.64
CA PRO A 344 -4.53 -10.00 1.47
C PRO A 344 -4.27 -8.88 2.49
N LEU A 345 -3.04 -8.79 2.97
CA LEU A 345 -2.63 -7.65 3.79
C LEU A 345 -2.84 -6.35 3.00
N ALA A 346 -3.30 -5.31 3.70
CA ALA A 346 -3.91 -4.08 3.16
C ALA A 346 -5.38 -4.17 2.67
N VAL A 347 -5.99 -5.37 2.57
CA VAL A 347 -7.45 -5.64 2.55
C VAL A 347 -8.35 -4.82 1.59
N PRO A 348 -8.09 -4.70 0.27
CA PRO A 348 -8.98 -4.05 -0.71
C PRO A 348 -10.13 -4.98 -1.12
N LEU A 349 -10.94 -5.38 -0.15
CA LEU A 349 -11.97 -6.39 -0.36
C LEU A 349 -13.15 -5.81 -1.16
N GLU A 350 -13.59 -4.60 -0.81
CA GLU A 350 -14.67 -3.88 -1.50
C GLU A 350 -14.37 -3.65 -2.98
N TRP A 351 -13.13 -3.29 -3.31
CA TRP A 351 -12.67 -3.14 -4.69
C TRP A 351 -12.81 -4.43 -5.49
N ASN A 352 -12.39 -5.58 -4.94
CA ASN A 352 -12.54 -6.86 -5.64
C ASN A 352 -14.02 -7.25 -5.82
N LEU A 353 -14.87 -6.99 -4.82
CA LEU A 353 -16.32 -7.21 -4.94
C LEU A 353 -16.94 -6.33 -6.04
N LEU A 354 -16.55 -5.05 -6.12
CA LEU A 354 -16.98 -4.17 -7.19
C LEU A 354 -16.53 -4.70 -8.56
N PHE A 355 -15.29 -5.19 -8.66
CA PHE A 355 -14.74 -5.68 -9.93
C PHE A 355 -15.44 -6.94 -10.44
N MET A 356 -15.90 -7.82 -9.54
CA MET A 356 -16.78 -8.93 -9.92
C MET A 356 -18.10 -8.42 -10.53
N TYR A 357 -18.74 -7.43 -9.88
CA TYR A 357 -19.96 -6.81 -10.40
C TYR A 357 -19.72 -6.13 -11.76
N ILE A 358 -18.64 -5.35 -11.87
CA ILE A 358 -18.24 -4.63 -13.09
C ILE A 358 -18.04 -5.58 -14.26
N ALA A 359 -17.37 -6.72 -14.06
CA ALA A 359 -17.16 -7.70 -15.11
C ALA A 359 -18.51 -8.19 -15.68
N GLY A 360 -19.46 -8.53 -14.79
CA GLY A 360 -20.83 -8.88 -15.18
C GLY A 360 -21.56 -7.74 -15.89
N PHE A 361 -21.59 -6.56 -15.29
CA PHE A 361 -22.28 -5.38 -15.80
C PHE A 361 -21.79 -4.99 -17.21
N LEU A 362 -20.48 -4.91 -17.42
CA LEU A 362 -19.90 -4.43 -18.68
C LEU A 362 -19.96 -5.46 -19.79
N PHE A 363 -19.74 -6.74 -19.52
CA PHE A 363 -19.56 -7.75 -20.58
C PHE A 363 -20.75 -8.71 -20.75
N LEU A 364 -21.62 -8.83 -19.74
CA LEU A 364 -22.88 -9.59 -19.86
C LEU A 364 -24.10 -8.68 -19.91
N GLY A 365 -24.08 -7.56 -19.18
CA GLY A 365 -25.16 -6.57 -19.21
C GLY A 365 -25.15 -5.69 -20.45
N HIS A 366 -23.95 -5.41 -20.99
CA HIS A 366 -23.74 -4.57 -22.15
C HIS A 366 -22.74 -5.23 -23.12
N PRO A 367 -23.00 -6.44 -23.64
CA PRO A 367 -22.03 -7.20 -24.43
C PRO A 367 -21.66 -6.48 -25.73
N ASN A 368 -20.46 -6.75 -26.25
CA ASN A 368 -19.97 -6.10 -27.47
C ASN A 368 -20.85 -6.39 -28.70
N GLY A 369 -21.46 -7.58 -28.76
CA GLY A 369 -22.36 -7.98 -29.85
C GLY A 369 -23.67 -7.18 -29.92
N ASP A 370 -24.04 -6.49 -28.83
CA ASP A 370 -25.30 -5.74 -28.70
C ASP A 370 -25.08 -4.22 -28.90
N GLY A 371 -24.05 -3.83 -29.64
CA GLY A 371 -23.77 -2.42 -29.96
C GLY A 371 -22.96 -1.67 -28.90
N TYR A 372 -22.23 -2.38 -28.03
CA TYR A 372 -21.32 -1.81 -27.04
C TYR A 372 -19.85 -2.19 -27.28
N GLY A 373 -19.51 -2.60 -28.50
CA GLY A 373 -18.15 -2.91 -28.92
C GLY A 373 -17.35 -1.66 -29.28
N LEU A 374 -16.04 -1.82 -29.51
CA LEU A 374 -15.19 -0.70 -29.92
C LEU A 374 -15.63 -0.06 -31.25
N GLY A 375 -16.27 -0.83 -32.14
CA GLY A 375 -16.79 -0.32 -33.41
C GLY A 375 -18.00 0.61 -33.28
N ASP A 376 -18.68 0.58 -32.13
CA ASP A 376 -19.92 1.33 -31.87
C ASP A 376 -19.67 2.71 -31.24
N ALA A 377 -18.40 3.04 -30.97
CA ALA A 377 -18.01 4.34 -30.48
C ALA A 377 -18.33 5.42 -31.52
N SER A 378 -18.78 6.59 -31.05
CA SER A 378 -19.07 7.74 -31.92
C SER A 378 -17.88 8.19 -32.77
N SER A 379 -16.66 7.93 -32.30
CA SER A 379 -15.43 8.27 -33.00
C SER A 379 -14.27 7.36 -32.57
N PRO A 380 -13.44 6.87 -33.51
CA PRO A 380 -12.19 6.18 -33.16
C PRO A 380 -11.26 7.03 -32.27
N TRP A 381 -11.33 8.36 -32.39
CA TRP A 381 -10.54 9.27 -31.55
C TRP A 381 -10.95 9.24 -30.09
N LEU A 382 -12.22 8.92 -29.77
CA LEU A 382 -12.67 8.73 -28.39
C LEU A 382 -11.90 7.59 -27.74
N ILE A 383 -11.73 6.47 -28.46
CA ILE A 383 -10.99 5.29 -27.99
C ILE A 383 -9.52 5.64 -27.78
N VAL A 384 -8.89 6.26 -28.77
CA VAL A 384 -7.47 6.64 -28.71
C VAL A 384 -7.21 7.60 -27.55
N ALA A 385 -8.02 8.65 -27.39
CA ALA A 385 -7.88 9.62 -26.31
C ALA A 385 -8.11 8.97 -24.94
N THR A 386 -9.12 8.11 -24.81
CA THR A 386 -9.41 7.39 -23.56
C THR A 386 -8.25 6.50 -23.17
N LEU A 387 -7.74 5.68 -24.10
CA LEU A 387 -6.59 4.81 -23.84
C LEU A 387 -5.33 5.61 -23.50
N ALA A 388 -5.05 6.71 -24.21
CA ALA A 388 -3.90 7.56 -23.94
C ALA A 388 -3.95 8.14 -22.51
N CYS A 389 -5.11 8.61 -22.07
CA CYS A 389 -5.29 9.13 -20.71
C CYS A 389 -5.15 8.03 -19.65
N LEU A 390 -5.77 6.87 -19.87
CA LEU A 390 -5.77 5.76 -18.92
C LEU A 390 -4.40 5.10 -18.77
N PHE A 391 -3.62 4.99 -19.86
CA PHE A 391 -2.27 4.40 -19.83
C PHE A 391 -1.16 5.39 -19.47
N PHE A 392 -1.43 6.70 -19.41
CA PHE A 392 -0.40 7.71 -19.10
C PHE A 392 0.36 7.40 -17.81
N PHE A 393 -0.35 7.27 -16.68
CA PHE A 393 0.27 6.99 -15.38
C PHE A 393 0.82 5.56 -15.26
N PRO A 394 0.13 4.50 -15.72
CA PRO A 394 0.70 3.15 -15.75
C PRO A 394 2.03 3.08 -16.52
N VAL A 395 2.11 3.68 -17.70
CA VAL A 395 3.35 3.68 -18.51
C VAL A 395 4.43 4.50 -17.83
N LEU A 396 4.13 5.74 -17.45
CA LEU A 396 5.11 6.63 -16.81
C LEU A 396 5.65 6.02 -15.51
N GLY A 397 4.77 5.53 -14.63
CA GLY A 397 5.15 4.96 -13.36
C GLY A 397 5.92 3.64 -13.47
N ASN A 398 5.73 2.88 -14.56
CA ASN A 398 6.56 1.70 -14.81
C ASN A 398 7.97 2.02 -15.31
N LEU A 399 8.15 3.17 -15.97
CA LEU A 399 9.43 3.66 -16.46
C LEU A 399 10.16 4.54 -15.42
N ARG A 400 9.41 5.36 -14.68
CA ARG A 400 9.86 6.36 -13.71
C ARG A 400 9.02 6.27 -12.43
N PRO A 401 9.19 5.19 -11.65
CA PRO A 401 8.45 4.99 -10.41
C PRO A 401 8.71 6.06 -9.35
N ASP A 402 9.82 6.79 -9.46
CA ASP A 402 10.13 7.94 -8.63
C ASP A 402 9.14 9.13 -8.81
N LEU A 403 8.37 9.15 -9.90
CA LEU A 403 7.43 10.23 -10.23
C LEU A 403 5.97 9.89 -9.94
N VAL A 404 5.61 8.61 -9.94
CA VAL A 404 4.22 8.16 -9.87
C VAL A 404 4.09 7.12 -8.77
N ALA A 405 3.16 7.36 -7.85
CA ALA A 405 2.81 6.41 -6.81
C ALA A 405 2.47 5.03 -7.39
N PHE A 406 2.58 3.99 -6.58
CA PHE A 406 2.40 2.64 -7.09
C PHE A 406 0.93 2.36 -7.50
N THR A 407 -0.07 3.03 -6.89
CA THR A 407 -1.48 2.82 -7.28
C THR A 407 -1.80 3.36 -8.68
N PRO A 408 -1.49 4.63 -9.06
CA PRO A 408 -1.75 5.09 -10.43
C PRO A 408 -0.86 4.39 -11.47
N SER A 409 0.26 3.80 -11.04
CA SER A 409 1.14 2.98 -11.88
C SER A 409 0.60 1.58 -12.19
N MET A 410 -0.55 1.20 -11.63
CA MET A 410 -1.13 -0.14 -11.69
C MET A 410 -0.19 -1.25 -11.17
N ARG A 411 0.63 -0.94 -10.15
CA ARG A 411 1.60 -1.87 -9.55
C ARG A 411 1.05 -2.60 -8.32
N GLN A 412 -0.26 -2.50 -8.08
CA GLN A 412 -0.87 -3.13 -6.91
C GLN A 412 -0.64 -4.64 -6.95
N TYR A 413 -0.15 -5.17 -5.83
CA TYR A 413 0.12 -6.60 -5.64
C TYR A 413 1.20 -7.21 -6.55
N ALA A 414 1.99 -6.40 -7.27
CA ALA A 414 3.05 -6.89 -8.15
C ALA A 414 4.31 -7.38 -7.42
N GLY A 415 4.47 -7.04 -6.14
CA GLY A 415 5.72 -7.27 -5.38
C GLY A 415 6.76 -6.17 -5.58
N ASN A 416 6.48 -5.21 -6.47
CA ASN A 416 7.39 -4.16 -6.89
C ASN A 416 6.81 -2.77 -6.55
N TRP A 417 7.02 -2.34 -5.31
CA TRP A 417 6.58 -1.04 -4.82
C TRP A 417 7.62 -0.46 -3.86
N ALA A 418 7.66 0.87 -3.76
CA ALA A 418 8.52 1.57 -2.81
C ALA A 418 8.20 1.12 -1.39
N SER A 419 9.21 0.88 -0.56
CA SER A 419 9.03 0.33 0.78
C SER A 419 10.19 0.70 1.70
N ALA A 420 10.03 0.43 3.00
CA ALA A 420 11.07 0.69 3.98
C ALA A 420 10.98 -0.22 5.21
N LEU A 421 12.10 -0.30 5.93
CA LEU A 421 12.17 -0.78 7.30
C LEU A 421 12.71 0.33 8.20
N TRP A 422 12.12 0.45 9.39
CA TRP A 422 12.47 1.44 10.40
C TRP A 422 13.15 0.73 11.56
N ALA A 423 14.30 1.25 12.00
CA ALA A 423 15.04 0.76 13.14
C ALA A 423 15.13 1.86 14.20
N PHE A 424 14.58 1.57 15.38
CA PHE A 424 14.64 2.45 16.54
C PHE A 424 15.62 1.87 17.56
N GLN A 425 16.53 2.68 18.10
CA GLN A 425 17.26 2.32 19.31
C GLN A 425 16.29 2.12 20.48
N PRO A 426 16.66 1.35 21.52
CA PRO A 426 15.81 1.12 22.68
C PRO A 426 15.21 2.42 23.24
N GLY A 427 13.88 2.49 23.33
CA GLY A 427 13.13 3.66 23.81
C GLY A 427 12.90 4.78 22.78
N ALA A 428 13.58 4.78 21.63
CA ALA A 428 13.43 5.84 20.64
C ALA A 428 12.03 5.86 19.98
N GLU A 429 11.39 4.70 19.79
CA GLU A 429 10.04 4.62 19.22
C GLU A 429 9.00 5.43 20.03
N ASP A 430 9.19 5.55 21.35
CA ASP A 430 8.28 6.29 22.23
C ASP A 430 8.28 7.80 21.94
N LYS A 431 9.35 8.34 21.34
CA LYS A 431 9.39 9.76 20.92
C LYS A 431 8.32 10.06 19.86
N LEU A 432 7.83 9.06 19.12
CA LEU A 432 6.70 9.22 18.19
C LEU A 432 5.39 9.64 18.89
N ASN A 433 5.30 9.51 20.22
CA ASN A 433 4.15 10.01 20.98
C ASN A 433 4.07 11.55 21.02
N ALA A 434 5.11 12.27 20.59
CA ALA A 434 5.05 13.72 20.38
C ALA A 434 4.20 14.13 19.14
N VAL A 435 3.88 13.18 18.26
CA VAL A 435 3.05 13.45 17.08
C VAL A 435 1.59 13.59 17.49
N ASN A 436 0.94 14.69 17.09
CA ASN A 436 -0.49 14.86 17.23
C ASN A 436 -1.25 13.92 16.27
N ARG A 437 -1.82 12.85 16.82
CA ARG A 437 -2.60 11.84 16.11
C ARG A 437 -3.58 11.17 17.08
N PRO A 438 -4.67 10.56 16.58
CA PRO A 438 -5.67 9.92 17.42
C PRO A 438 -5.33 8.49 17.87
N THR A 439 -4.18 7.98 17.45
CA THR A 439 -3.68 6.63 17.75
C THR A 439 -2.32 6.73 18.43
N LYS A 440 -1.87 5.62 19.03
CA LYS A 440 -0.51 5.46 19.57
C LYS A 440 0.34 4.56 18.66
N ASN A 441 1.57 4.25 19.08
CA ASN A 441 2.37 3.20 18.45
C ASN A 441 1.61 1.87 18.49
N GLN A 442 1.80 1.01 17.48
CA GLN A 442 0.95 -0.18 17.36
C GLN A 442 1.12 -1.20 18.48
N VAL A 443 2.32 -1.29 19.07
CA VAL A 443 2.52 -2.14 20.24
C VAL A 443 1.63 -1.69 21.40
N ASP A 444 1.50 -0.38 21.63
CA ASP A 444 0.61 0.15 22.67
C ASP A 444 -0.86 -0.12 22.33
N GLN A 445 -1.25 -0.01 21.05
CA GLN A 445 -2.61 -0.34 20.62
C GLN A 445 -2.94 -1.83 20.86
N LEU A 446 -1.99 -2.73 20.63
CA LEU A 446 -2.11 -4.15 20.91
C LEU A 446 -2.20 -4.43 22.42
N GLN A 447 -1.41 -3.71 23.24
CA GLN A 447 -1.52 -3.79 24.70
C GLN A 447 -2.89 -3.31 25.20
N GLU A 448 -3.48 -2.28 24.58
CA GLU A 448 -4.87 -1.87 24.86
C GLU A 448 -5.93 -2.88 24.41
N MET A 449 -5.55 -3.87 23.60
CA MET A 449 -6.33 -5.06 23.25
C MET A 449 -5.95 -6.28 24.12
N GLU A 450 -5.28 -6.06 25.25
CA GLU A 450 -4.90 -7.08 26.24
C GLU A 450 -3.80 -8.05 25.78
N PHE A 451 -3.05 -7.70 24.73
CA PHE A 451 -1.84 -8.45 24.36
C PHE A 451 -0.70 -8.11 25.33
N PRO A 452 -0.01 -9.11 25.93
CA PRO A 452 1.23 -8.87 26.65
C PRO A 452 2.26 -8.15 25.77
N ARG A 453 3.12 -7.30 26.36
CA ARG A 453 4.11 -6.50 25.60
C ARG A 453 4.93 -7.35 24.64
N VAL A 454 5.50 -8.45 25.12
CA VAL A 454 6.30 -9.37 24.28
C VAL A 454 5.49 -9.94 23.11
N ALA A 455 4.23 -10.32 23.33
CA ALA A 455 3.36 -10.80 22.26
C ALA A 455 3.04 -9.70 21.23
N ALA A 456 2.87 -8.46 21.69
CA ALA A 456 2.65 -7.31 20.83
C ALA A 456 3.90 -6.97 20.00
N GLU A 457 5.09 -7.03 20.60
CA GLU A 457 6.37 -6.87 19.90
C GLU A 457 6.58 -7.96 18.84
N ILE A 458 6.35 -9.22 19.18
CA ILE A 458 6.42 -10.35 18.24
C ILE A 458 5.41 -10.16 17.10
N THR A 459 4.19 -9.73 17.41
CA THR A 459 3.14 -9.46 16.40
C THR A 459 3.61 -8.39 15.41
N MET A 460 4.23 -7.31 15.89
CA MET A 460 4.79 -6.29 15.01
C MET A 460 6.01 -6.80 14.22
N LEU A 461 6.87 -7.62 14.83
CA LEU A 461 8.00 -8.22 14.13
C LEU A 461 7.59 -9.19 13.00
N GLN A 462 6.44 -9.88 13.14
CA GLN A 462 5.89 -10.71 12.05
C GLN A 462 5.72 -9.92 10.74
N THR A 463 5.40 -8.62 10.82
CA THR A 463 5.27 -7.77 9.62
C THR A 463 6.63 -7.53 8.94
N ALA A 464 7.71 -7.41 9.72
CA ALA A 464 9.06 -7.34 9.17
C ALA A 464 9.51 -8.69 8.59
N GLY A 465 9.09 -9.81 9.19
CA GLY A 465 9.24 -11.16 8.62
C GLY A 465 8.47 -11.34 7.30
N TRP A 466 7.26 -10.81 7.21
CA TRP A 466 6.52 -10.76 5.96
C TRP A 466 7.26 -9.97 4.88
N ARG A 467 7.82 -8.80 5.25
CA ARG A 467 8.63 -8.00 4.33
C ARG A 467 9.89 -8.75 3.87
N SER A 468 10.56 -9.49 4.75
CA SER A 468 11.79 -10.21 4.39
C SER A 468 11.53 -11.32 3.35
N MET A 469 10.33 -11.88 3.28
CA MET A 469 9.93 -12.82 2.22
C MET A 469 9.72 -12.15 0.85
N HIS A 470 9.48 -10.84 0.80
CA HIS A 470 9.37 -10.10 -0.46
C HIS A 470 10.76 -9.82 -1.06
N SER A 471 10.84 -9.68 -2.38
CA SER A 471 12.11 -9.50 -3.10
C SER A 471 12.99 -8.39 -2.52
N GLN A 472 12.40 -7.24 -2.19
CA GLN A 472 13.13 -6.09 -1.64
C GLN A 472 13.53 -6.22 -0.17
N GLY A 473 12.93 -7.14 0.58
CA GLY A 473 13.18 -7.29 2.02
C GLY A 473 14.64 -7.57 2.33
N ARG A 474 15.29 -8.44 1.55
CA ARG A 474 16.71 -8.79 1.72
C ARG A 474 17.62 -7.57 1.60
N GLY A 475 17.36 -6.70 0.62
CA GLY A 475 18.09 -5.43 0.45
C GLY A 475 17.90 -4.51 1.65
N LEU A 476 16.65 -4.34 2.11
CA LEU A 476 16.33 -3.51 3.28
C LEU A 476 17.02 -4.00 4.55
N PHE A 477 16.97 -5.30 4.87
CA PHE A 477 17.68 -5.86 6.03
C PHE A 477 19.20 -5.71 5.90
N SER A 478 19.75 -5.85 4.70
CA SER A 478 21.18 -5.64 4.45
C SER A 478 21.61 -4.21 4.82
N LEU A 479 20.80 -3.21 4.47
CA LEU A 479 21.04 -1.83 4.90
C LEU A 479 20.99 -1.70 6.43
N LEU A 480 20.03 -2.33 7.10
CA LEU A 480 19.97 -2.28 8.57
C LEU A 480 21.23 -2.87 9.22
N TYR A 481 21.71 -4.02 8.73
CA TYR A 481 22.96 -4.63 9.23
C TYR A 481 24.20 -3.75 9.04
N HIS A 482 24.22 -2.91 8.00
CA HIS A 482 25.34 -2.00 7.75
C HIS A 482 25.27 -0.69 8.55
N HIS A 483 24.06 -0.19 8.79
CA HIS A 483 23.83 1.20 9.21
C HIS A 483 23.30 1.38 10.62
N VAL A 484 22.70 0.35 11.22
CA VAL A 484 22.13 0.44 12.57
C VAL A 484 23.17 0.03 13.61
N ASN A 485 23.40 0.89 14.60
CA ASN A 485 24.24 0.55 15.76
C ASN A 485 23.56 -0.56 16.57
N ASP A 486 24.25 -1.67 16.83
CA ASP A 486 23.71 -2.81 17.59
C ASP A 486 22.29 -3.22 17.13
N VAL A 487 22.20 -3.63 15.86
CA VAL A 487 20.93 -3.98 15.19
C VAL A 487 20.14 -5.08 15.92
N ASP A 488 20.81 -5.91 16.72
CA ASP A 488 20.17 -6.97 17.50
C ASP A 488 19.34 -6.40 18.65
N ARG A 489 19.70 -5.23 19.19
CA ARG A 489 18.93 -4.54 20.23
C ARG A 489 17.92 -3.54 19.68
N ALA A 490 18.02 -3.18 18.40
CA ALA A 490 17.11 -2.25 17.77
C ALA A 490 15.70 -2.84 17.61
N THR A 491 14.69 -1.99 17.77
CA THR A 491 13.29 -2.31 17.46
C THR A 491 13.05 -2.09 15.97
N ILE A 492 12.81 -3.19 15.25
CA ILE A 492 12.56 -3.16 13.81
C ILE A 492 11.06 -3.11 13.54
N ARG A 493 10.63 -2.12 12.75
CA ARG A 493 9.26 -1.95 12.28
C ARG A 493 9.19 -1.99 10.77
N GLU A 494 8.14 -2.61 10.26
CA GLU A 494 7.77 -2.48 8.85
C GLU A 494 7.14 -1.09 8.65
N ALA A 495 7.68 -0.31 7.72
CA ALA A 495 7.39 1.11 7.59
C ALA A 495 5.95 1.42 7.15
N GLU A 496 5.33 0.52 6.39
CA GLU A 496 3.93 0.67 5.97
C GLU A 496 2.98 0.63 7.16
N PHE A 497 3.29 -0.26 8.11
CA PHE A 497 2.58 -0.32 9.38
C PHE A 497 2.83 0.97 10.17
N SER A 498 4.08 1.38 10.39
CA SER A 498 4.36 2.61 11.16
C SER A 498 3.76 3.86 10.50
N CYS A 499 3.79 3.96 9.18
CA CYS A 499 3.14 5.02 8.40
C CYS A 499 1.65 5.09 8.70
N ASN A 500 0.99 3.94 8.73
CA ASN A 500 -0.43 3.87 9.03
C ASN A 500 -0.77 4.45 10.41
N SER A 501 0.01 4.14 11.46
CA SER A 501 -0.23 4.72 12.79
C SER A 501 0.05 6.22 12.87
N LEU A 502 0.71 6.82 11.87
CA LEU A 502 1.04 8.24 11.82
C LEU A 502 0.10 9.05 10.92
N LEU A 503 -0.28 8.52 9.76
CA LEU A 503 -1.05 9.22 8.74
C LEU A 503 -2.52 8.76 8.64
N GLY A 504 -2.86 7.65 9.30
CA GLY A 504 -4.20 7.05 9.28
C GLY A 504 -4.47 6.17 8.06
N PHE A 505 -3.48 5.99 7.18
CA PHE A 505 -3.60 5.17 5.99
C PHE A 505 -2.22 4.67 5.52
N ASN A 506 -2.22 3.47 4.96
CA ASN A 506 -1.15 2.92 4.12
C ASN A 506 -1.79 1.90 3.18
N PHE A 507 -1.26 1.75 1.97
CA PHE A 507 -1.71 0.67 1.09
C PHE A 507 -0.57 0.08 0.26
N GLY A 508 0.67 0.01 0.77
CA GLY A 508 1.82 -0.41 -0.04
C GLY A 508 2.49 0.73 -0.79
N ASP A 509 2.32 1.97 -0.31
CA ASP A 509 2.88 3.16 -0.96
C ASP A 509 4.03 3.74 -0.15
N GLY A 510 5.26 3.34 -0.48
CA GLY A 510 6.45 3.85 0.18
C GLY A 510 6.71 5.34 -0.03
N HIS A 511 6.01 6.00 -0.96
CA HIS A 511 6.06 7.45 -1.11
C HIS A 511 5.31 8.20 -0.01
N LEU A 512 4.46 7.53 0.78
CA LEU A 512 3.80 8.11 1.95
C LEU A 512 4.73 8.21 3.16
N HIS A 513 5.73 7.35 3.24
CA HIS A 513 6.71 7.29 4.34
C HIS A 513 8.15 7.49 3.84
N ASN A 514 8.33 8.44 2.93
CA ASN A 514 9.62 8.83 2.39
C ASN A 514 10.35 9.81 3.32
N HIS A 515 11.51 10.31 2.89
CA HIS A 515 12.34 11.26 3.64
C HIS A 515 11.62 12.55 4.08
N HIS A 516 10.55 12.98 3.40
CA HIS A 516 9.76 14.13 3.86
C HIS A 516 8.98 13.83 5.14
N LEU A 517 8.40 12.62 5.26
CA LEU A 517 7.75 12.20 6.50
C LEU A 517 8.80 12.12 7.61
N ILE A 518 9.96 11.52 7.33
CA ILE A 518 11.02 11.35 8.32
C ILE A 518 11.53 12.72 8.82
N ALA A 519 11.73 13.70 7.94
CA ALA A 519 12.10 15.05 8.33
C ALA A 519 11.04 15.72 9.21
N GLU A 520 9.76 15.51 8.93
CA GLU A 520 8.67 16.04 9.76
C GLU A 520 8.57 15.32 11.12
N LEU A 521 8.86 14.02 11.16
CA LEU A 521 8.98 13.28 12.43
C LEU A 521 10.15 13.82 13.24
N GLN A 522 11.31 14.06 12.62
CA GLN A 522 12.45 14.67 13.32
C GLN A 522 12.09 16.02 13.93
N ARG A 523 11.42 16.89 13.16
CA ARG A 523 10.99 18.21 13.64
C ARG A 523 10.13 18.13 14.91
N ARG A 524 9.33 17.07 15.05
CA ARG A 524 8.41 16.87 16.20
C ARG A 524 9.04 16.10 17.36
N CYS A 525 9.81 15.07 17.04
CA CYS A 525 10.25 14.06 17.98
C CYS A 525 11.68 14.27 18.48
N GLN A 526 12.50 15.05 17.75
CA GLN A 526 13.86 15.42 18.13
C GLN A 526 14.73 14.17 18.44
N PHE A 527 14.89 13.29 17.46
CA PHE A 527 15.80 12.16 17.56
C PHE A 527 17.26 12.65 17.54
N GLU A 528 18.12 11.91 18.21
CA GLU A 528 19.58 12.03 18.18
C GLU A 528 20.16 11.16 17.05
N PRO A 529 21.37 11.46 16.55
CA PRO A 529 22.01 10.65 15.52
C PRO A 529 22.08 9.17 15.89
N GLY A 530 21.63 8.31 14.98
CA GLY A 530 21.60 6.87 15.13
C GLY A 530 20.41 6.30 15.91
N GLU A 531 19.56 7.14 16.53
CA GLU A 531 18.39 6.67 17.29
C GLU A 531 17.27 6.13 16.40
N PHE A 532 17.09 6.72 15.22
CA PHE A 532 16.07 6.31 14.25
C PHE A 532 16.65 6.27 12.84
N VAL A 533 16.91 5.06 12.35
CA VAL A 533 17.47 4.81 11.02
C VAL A 533 16.42 4.14 10.15
N VAL A 534 16.30 4.61 8.91
CA VAL A 534 15.37 4.11 7.90
C VAL A 534 16.15 3.57 6.72
N ALA A 535 15.95 2.29 6.43
CA ALA A 535 16.30 1.71 5.14
C ALA A 535 15.10 1.88 4.21
N TRP A 536 15.24 2.62 3.11
CA TRP A 536 14.16 2.88 2.16
C TRP A 536 14.58 2.48 0.75
N VAL A 537 13.65 1.94 -0.03
CA VAL A 537 13.87 1.51 -1.41
C VAL A 537 12.76 2.01 -2.34
N GLU A 538 13.14 2.41 -3.55
CA GLU A 538 12.21 2.67 -4.64
C GLU A 538 11.85 1.36 -5.38
N SER A 539 10.68 1.36 -5.99
CA SER A 539 10.24 0.35 -6.94
C SER A 539 11.25 0.20 -8.09
N GLN A 540 11.49 -1.03 -8.56
CA GLN A 540 12.29 -1.32 -9.73
C GLN A 540 11.64 -0.72 -11.00
N PRO A 541 12.34 0.10 -11.79
CA PRO A 541 11.90 0.47 -13.14
C PRO A 541 11.91 -0.77 -14.05
N ILE A 542 10.87 -0.95 -14.88
CA ILE A 542 10.66 -2.19 -15.65
C ILE A 542 11.82 -2.53 -16.61
N HIS A 543 12.59 -1.52 -17.02
CA HIS A 543 13.71 -1.65 -17.95
C HIS A 543 15.09 -1.78 -17.27
N LYS A 544 15.16 -1.81 -15.93
CA LYS A 544 16.42 -1.93 -15.17
C LYS A 544 16.47 -3.23 -14.40
N SER A 545 17.68 -3.71 -14.08
CA SER A 545 17.89 -4.87 -13.20
C SER A 545 18.10 -4.51 -11.72
N THR A 546 18.09 -3.22 -11.39
CA THR A 546 18.43 -2.69 -10.07
C THR A 546 17.28 -1.92 -9.44
N GLN A 547 17.28 -1.85 -8.10
CA GLN A 547 16.48 -0.89 -7.34
C GLN A 547 17.39 0.18 -6.76
N ASP A 548 16.86 1.39 -6.65
CA ASP A 548 17.53 2.51 -5.99
C ASP A 548 17.12 2.53 -4.51
N TYR A 549 18.08 2.74 -3.62
CA TYR A 549 17.85 2.82 -2.18
C TYR A 549 18.39 4.11 -1.58
N MET A 550 17.89 4.43 -0.38
CA MET A 550 18.51 5.42 0.49
C MET A 550 18.49 4.95 1.95
N VAL A 551 19.48 5.41 2.70
CA VAL A 551 19.52 5.29 4.15
C VAL A 551 19.31 6.68 4.73
N ILE A 552 18.38 6.78 5.67
CA ILE A 552 17.98 8.03 6.30
C ILE A 552 18.19 7.87 7.80
N ASP A 553 18.99 8.71 8.39
CA ASP A 553 19.01 8.92 9.83
C ASP A 553 18.08 10.10 10.12
N ALA A 554 17.09 9.91 10.99
CA ALA A 554 16.10 10.95 11.22
C ALA A 554 16.72 12.27 11.73
N ALA A 555 17.82 12.20 12.49
CA ALA A 555 18.44 13.38 13.09
C ALA A 555 19.24 14.21 12.08
N VAL A 556 19.92 13.54 11.13
CA VAL A 556 20.85 14.20 10.19
C VAL A 556 20.39 14.20 8.74
N GLY A 557 19.37 13.41 8.39
CA GLY A 557 18.80 13.32 7.05
C GLY A 557 19.31 12.12 6.25
N ILE A 558 19.42 12.27 4.93
CA ILE A 558 19.82 11.18 4.03
C ILE A 558 21.34 11.03 4.11
N VAL A 559 21.81 9.89 4.59
CA VAL A 559 23.24 9.64 4.83
C VAL A 559 23.90 8.79 3.75
N GLU A 560 23.10 8.03 2.98
CA GLU A 560 23.59 7.22 1.87
C GLU A 560 22.55 7.04 0.77
N ARG A 561 23.02 6.95 -0.47
CA ARG A 561 22.27 6.52 -1.65
C ARG A 561 23.04 5.46 -2.42
N GLY A 562 22.31 4.53 -3.01
CA GLY A 562 22.93 3.50 -3.83
C GLY A 562 21.91 2.64 -4.56
N THR A 563 22.40 1.52 -5.07
CA THR A 563 21.59 0.54 -5.80
C THR A 563 21.96 -0.88 -5.38
N TRP A 564 21.06 -1.83 -5.58
CA TRP A 564 21.36 -3.27 -5.56
C TRP A 564 20.77 -3.97 -6.79
N ASN A 565 21.30 -5.13 -7.12
CA ASN A 565 20.72 -5.98 -8.16
C ASN A 565 19.59 -6.84 -7.58
N VAL A 566 18.39 -6.76 -8.18
CA VAL A 566 17.22 -7.53 -7.71
C VAL A 566 17.48 -9.03 -7.79
N ALA A 567 18.32 -9.48 -8.72
CA ALA A 567 18.72 -10.88 -8.86
C ALA A 567 19.37 -11.44 -7.58
N ASP A 568 20.14 -10.64 -6.87
CA ASP A 568 20.88 -11.08 -5.69
C ASP A 568 19.94 -11.15 -4.49
N CYS A 569 19.04 -10.17 -4.35
CA CYS A 569 18.01 -10.21 -3.30
C CYS A 569 17.10 -11.44 -3.41
N VAL A 570 16.64 -11.80 -4.61
CA VAL A 570 15.71 -12.94 -4.78
C VAL A 570 16.39 -14.30 -4.67
N LYS A 571 17.71 -14.38 -4.82
CA LYS A 571 18.48 -15.62 -4.61
C LYS A 571 18.62 -15.95 -3.12
N GLU A 572 18.62 -14.96 -2.24
CA GLU A 572 18.87 -15.16 -0.82
C GLU A 572 17.59 -15.49 -0.01
N GLN A 573 17.76 -16.16 1.13
CA GLN A 573 16.72 -16.42 2.13
C GLN A 573 16.31 -15.13 2.87
N PRO A 574 15.09 -15.09 3.44
CA PRO A 574 14.61 -13.93 4.19
C PRO A 574 15.48 -13.49 5.38
N TRP A 575 16.20 -14.42 6.02
CA TRP A 575 17.06 -14.15 7.19
C TRP A 575 18.55 -14.01 6.87
N LEU A 576 18.93 -13.92 5.58
CA LEU A 576 20.31 -13.66 5.13
C LEU A 576 21.39 -14.59 5.74
N PRO A 577 21.25 -15.92 5.67
CA PRO A 577 22.23 -16.86 6.23
C PRO A 577 23.63 -16.74 5.61
N ASN A 578 23.76 -16.22 4.39
CA ASN A 578 25.04 -15.98 3.73
C ASN A 578 25.53 -14.52 3.84
N GLY A 579 24.88 -13.73 4.71
CA GLY A 579 25.21 -12.32 4.93
C GLY A 579 24.44 -11.32 4.05
N PRO A 580 24.74 -10.02 4.20
CA PRO A 580 24.09 -8.93 3.48
C PRO A 580 24.23 -8.99 1.96
N ILE A 581 23.22 -8.50 1.25
CA ILE A 581 23.22 -8.33 -0.21
C ILE A 581 24.28 -7.29 -0.61
N PRO A 582 25.07 -7.55 -1.68
CA PRO A 582 26.01 -6.56 -2.22
C PRO A 582 25.34 -5.24 -2.59
N LEU A 583 25.94 -4.13 -2.14
CA LEU A 583 25.46 -2.78 -2.39
C LEU A 583 26.41 -2.05 -3.34
N ASN A 584 25.85 -1.29 -4.29
CA ASN A 584 26.58 -0.32 -5.09
C ASN A 584 26.25 1.10 -4.59
N VAL A 585 27.09 1.62 -3.71
CA VAL A 585 26.95 2.95 -3.11
C VAL A 585 27.29 4.01 -4.16
N THR A 586 26.35 4.90 -4.46
CA THR A 586 26.56 5.98 -5.43
C THR A 586 26.90 7.31 -4.76
N TRP A 587 26.50 7.47 -3.50
CA TRP A 587 26.82 8.65 -2.70
C TRP A 587 26.70 8.33 -1.20
N ARG A 588 27.56 8.94 -0.38
CA ARG A 588 27.51 8.88 1.08
C ARG A 588 27.92 10.23 1.66
N ASP A 589 27.26 10.65 2.72
CA ASP A 589 27.64 11.83 3.49
C ASP A 589 29.08 11.66 4.04
N PRO A 590 30.01 12.59 3.78
CA PRO A 590 31.40 12.52 4.27
C PRO A 590 31.56 12.45 5.78
N HIS A 591 30.58 12.96 6.55
CA HIS A 591 30.58 12.99 8.01
C HIS A 591 29.87 11.78 8.61
N TYR A 592 29.25 10.92 7.80
CA TYR A 592 28.56 9.73 8.26
C TYR A 592 29.45 8.49 8.14
N THR A 593 29.58 7.75 9.24
CA THR A 593 30.27 6.45 9.26
C THR A 593 29.25 5.34 9.53
N PRO A 594 29.07 4.37 8.61
CA PRO A 594 28.18 3.23 8.83
C PRO A 594 28.57 2.43 10.08
N ALA A 595 27.58 1.99 10.84
CA ALA A 595 27.76 1.24 12.09
C ALA A 595 28.72 0.04 11.94
N SER A 596 28.58 -0.74 10.85
CA SER A 596 29.41 -1.91 10.62
C SER A 596 30.89 -1.60 10.39
N ARG A 597 31.24 -0.35 10.02
CA ARG A 597 32.64 0.10 9.90
C ARG A 597 33.17 0.65 11.21
N SER A 598 32.34 1.34 11.99
CA SER A 598 32.70 1.87 13.32
C SER A 598 33.21 0.76 14.26
N THR A 599 32.60 -0.43 14.20
CA THR A 599 33.06 -1.60 14.98
C THR A 599 34.47 -2.05 14.56
N VAL A 600 34.77 -2.09 13.27
CA VAL A 600 36.09 -2.50 12.74
C VAL A 600 37.17 -1.48 13.10
N THR A 601 36.88 -0.18 12.95
CA THR A 601 37.85 0.87 13.30
C THR A 601 38.11 0.93 14.81
N SER A 602 37.08 0.69 15.64
CA SER A 602 37.23 0.62 17.10
C SER A 602 38.10 -0.56 17.56
N MET A 603 38.06 -1.70 16.84
CA MET A 603 38.92 -2.86 17.09
C MET A 603 40.36 -2.64 16.61
N GLU A 604 40.59 -1.88 15.53
CA GLU A 604 41.94 -1.48 15.09
C GLU A 604 42.56 -0.40 15.99
N SER A 605 41.75 0.44 16.65
CA SER A 605 42.21 1.48 17.58
C SER A 605 42.34 1.04 19.04
N ALA A 606 41.99 -0.21 19.38
CA ALA A 606 42.17 -0.75 20.73
C ALA A 606 43.68 -0.90 21.01
N PRO A 607 44.24 -0.28 22.08
CA PRO A 607 45.64 -0.48 22.42
C PRO A 607 45.88 -1.97 22.69
N GLN A 608 46.82 -2.58 21.97
CA GLN A 608 47.31 -3.91 22.29
C GLN A 608 47.78 -3.89 23.75
N SER A 609 47.06 -4.57 24.64
CA SER A 609 47.47 -4.70 26.03
C SER A 609 48.76 -5.53 26.05
N ALA A 610 49.90 -4.83 26.20
CA ALA A 610 51.18 -5.46 26.46
C ALA A 610 51.13 -6.23 27.79
N GLY A 611 51.76 -7.40 27.78
CA GLY A 611 51.75 -8.36 28.88
C GLY A 611 52.28 -7.84 30.21
N ALA A 612 51.90 -8.58 31.25
CA ALA A 612 52.20 -8.37 32.65
C ALA A 612 53.69 -8.06 32.95
N GLN A 613 53.93 -6.99 33.73
CA GLN A 613 55.05 -6.90 34.65
C GLN A 613 54.70 -5.98 35.85
N LYS A 614 55.23 -6.36 37.01
CA LYS A 614 54.95 -5.87 38.38
C LYS A 614 55.36 -4.40 38.64
N PRO A 615 54.87 -3.77 39.73
CA PRO A 615 54.92 -2.32 39.91
C PRO A 615 56.21 -1.85 40.57
N GLU A 616 56.72 -0.70 40.13
CA GLU A 616 57.63 0.12 40.91
C GLU A 616 57.23 1.60 40.83
N SER A 617 57.41 2.25 41.98
CA SER A 617 57.03 3.60 42.38
C SER A 617 57.72 4.71 41.58
N ALA A 618 57.03 5.85 41.39
CA ALA A 618 57.38 7.15 41.99
C ALA A 618 56.86 8.39 41.22
N VAL A 619 56.09 9.23 41.93
CA VAL A 619 56.35 10.68 42.17
C VAL A 619 56.29 11.71 41.01
N ARG A 620 55.26 12.59 41.13
CA ARG A 620 55.20 14.08 40.97
C ARG A 620 54.94 14.79 39.61
N HIS A 621 53.84 15.56 39.69
CA HIS A 621 53.64 17.01 39.45
C HIS A 621 53.53 17.64 38.05
N HIS A 622 52.56 18.58 38.01
CA HIS A 622 52.39 19.78 37.15
C HIS A 622 52.06 19.53 35.67
N ASP A 623 51.21 20.29 34.98
CA ASP A 623 50.38 21.45 35.30
C ASP A 623 49.28 21.57 34.23
N LEU A 624 48.14 22.06 34.69
CA LEU A 624 47.19 22.99 34.07
C LEU A 624 47.61 23.69 32.76
N ALA A 625 46.72 23.72 31.75
CA ALA A 625 46.19 24.96 31.16
C ALA A 625 45.23 24.73 29.96
N THR A 626 43.98 25.20 30.14
CA THR A 626 43.15 26.04 29.22
C THR A 626 42.75 25.58 27.81
N GLU A 627 41.45 25.25 27.69
CA GLU A 627 40.39 25.70 26.74
C GLU A 627 40.63 26.99 25.90
N PRO A 628 39.71 27.44 24.98
CA PRO A 628 38.81 26.76 24.01
C PRO A 628 38.69 27.54 22.65
N ALA A 629 37.85 27.04 21.71
CA ALA A 629 37.00 27.77 20.71
C ALA A 629 36.81 26.87 19.46
N LEU A 630 35.64 26.40 19.00
CA LEU A 630 34.31 26.99 18.70
C LEU A 630 34.34 28.21 17.76
N GLN A 631 34.16 27.94 16.46
CA GLN A 631 33.24 28.60 15.50
C GLN A 631 33.73 28.31 14.07
N ASP A 632 32.95 27.57 13.27
CA ASP A 632 32.10 28.23 12.26
C ASP A 632 31.20 27.23 11.54
N ALA A 633 29.98 27.69 11.32
CA ALA A 633 28.88 26.99 10.69
C ALA A 633 28.65 27.54 9.28
N ALA A 634 27.91 26.75 8.51
CA ALA A 634 27.09 27.12 7.37
C ALA A 634 27.79 27.47 6.06
N GLU A 635 27.63 26.59 5.06
CA GLU A 635 26.93 26.85 3.79
C GLU A 635 27.36 25.78 2.77
N ARG A 636 26.40 24.98 2.28
CA ARG A 636 26.09 24.74 0.85
C ARG A 636 25.24 23.48 0.62
N ASP A 637 24.06 23.75 0.06
CA ASP A 637 23.20 23.01 -0.88
C ASP A 637 22.67 21.61 -0.55
#